data_AF-A0A2Z4JXW4-F1
#
_entry.id   AF-A0A2Z4JXW4-F1
#
_cell.length_a   1.000
_cell.length_b   1.000
_cell.length_c   1.000
_cell.angle_alpha   90.00
_cell.angle_beta   90.00
_cell.angle_gamma   90.00
#
_symmetry.space_group_name_H-M   'P 1'
#
loop_
_entity.id
_entity.type
_entity.pdbx_description
1 polymer ?
#
loop_
_entity_poly.entity_id
_entity_poly.type
_entity_poly.pdbx_seq_one_letter_code
_entity_poly.pdbx_strand_id
1 'polypeptide(L)'
;MTSIAEKPRISVIIPIFNCEQFLAACLESVLAQTFKDFEVICVDDATPDNSVQIVEDYMARDERIRLIRHEKNLGLGGARNTGMKAARADFIASVDSDDTMKPRMLEALWEASENGFYDIVMCGFDRLDENGKFISTQHGGDKKIVNDDKIDIFSTINPAYWNKLWRKSLYIANNIWFPEHLFYQDSATTPRILTKAKRIRCIPDSLYNYLVRSESISTTASPKHITDYFKVFDVILDFLEEEGIEGENFDNFLSYVDRGIAHHAYVGAQHGLEEEEREQYLRHLLAFKTGYIENRKLVAGKTAGELLPLLETAHTKSDLLPPDGRPVLPLSLIVKTFLRPAILERFLLAVGRYEEAREVRFAEVLVGDDSPTVDQAANSRAIKKARDLYPHLNVHHHTYEENIGLSDGRNRLVQAARQPHVLLCDDDFILDEEADIPAALDIAQRGEFQLVGGWLKNKYDKKTGSFSYWGAYGTMSETDEELIININEQPIDEDDLIPSEYLLNFYVADRECLLSNPWNEELKVEEHQEFFYRFKRNGFKAGLFGRLFVKHTADRADNPSRYNEYRFAKDNWERYLFAAPQTMGKVRRTINRCRDTNFERWVVDSEARTTVQTTVPLREPILEQSVPVTRISPAFEQHFGGYFDIRLTSPDGRYVLCQSAPATNRLPVPEDMADIVLIDTLGENATRMVGRTSAWCHQQGAHAQYIPGGEDRIIFNVFDEATGDFASREVDLASGKERSHPRPISALSPDGRTAASLNFSRLYDYRPGYGYAHIPDPVGEENAPESDGLWVFDLKKGKPQLVISYQAAREFLLEEGYDEVEDAKLVFNHVAFNTDGSKMLLLLRYFSDNAPFPTFTLVCDRDGSNLKKVFGFCSHYHWKDAKILVLSGGEGMTRKTVGQLKVFELNVETGEFEQLGPGVLYDDGHCSYSPDREYMLYDSYSNNAFPYRRLLIYRLSDGKKLDLGFFYSPNKWFDHNTDLRTDLHPRWSQDGRMITFDSIHEGYRGVYSVDVADVLEALDAPLSRFSKQDLMKWFSSKYGGASSRSAANLGKFSSKNGSERTASSLALGEHDVDRFWLLSLILQYKAKQSIFTRKKIPAVTSDTPLMRLAQICMEFGIELEPPASFDEAGYLARNPDVARAVEDGDFRSGYGHYALHGHLEDRGRTSA
;
A
#
# COMPACT_ATOMS: atom_id res chain seq x y z
N MET A 1 -5.93 38.61 66.96
CA MET A 1 -6.01 37.24 66.42
C MET A 1 -6.12 37.39 64.91
N THR A 2 -4.99 37.41 64.21
CA THR A 2 -4.97 37.36 62.74
C THR A 2 -5.48 35.98 62.34
N SER A 3 -6.66 35.91 61.74
CA SER A 3 -7.20 34.65 61.22
C SER A 3 -6.18 34.09 60.23
N ILE A 4 -5.78 32.84 60.43
CA ILE A 4 -5.06 32.09 59.41
C ILE A 4 -6.07 31.95 58.28
N ALA A 5 -5.95 32.75 57.22
CA ALA A 5 -6.80 32.60 56.05
C ALA A 5 -6.68 31.15 55.56
N GLU A 6 -7.80 30.41 55.60
CA GLU A 6 -7.81 29.01 55.20
C GLU A 6 -7.34 28.89 53.74
N LYS A 7 -6.50 27.89 53.48
CA LYS A 7 -5.91 27.65 52.16
C LYS A 7 -7.04 27.21 51.20
N PRO A 8 -7.28 27.94 50.08
CA PRO A 8 -8.35 27.56 49.15
C PRO A 8 -8.05 26.22 48.49
N ARG A 9 -9.08 25.48 48.10
CA ARG A 9 -8.92 24.21 47.35
C ARG A 9 -8.52 24.40 45.91
N ILE A 10 -9.00 25.47 45.28
CA ILE A 10 -8.71 25.80 43.88
C ILE A 10 -8.23 27.24 43.76
N SER A 11 -7.18 27.48 42.99
CA SER A 11 -6.82 28.83 42.52
C SER A 11 -7.17 28.93 41.04
N VAL A 12 -8.02 29.87 40.66
CA VAL A 12 -8.39 30.15 39.27
C VAL A 12 -7.46 31.24 38.73
N ILE A 13 -6.72 30.96 37.66
CA ILE A 13 -5.81 31.92 37.03
C ILE A 13 -6.51 32.55 35.81
N ILE A 14 -6.45 33.87 35.72
CA ILE A 14 -6.99 34.65 34.59
C ILE A 14 -5.86 35.56 34.05
N PRO A 15 -5.22 35.20 32.93
CA PRO A 15 -4.28 36.09 32.25
C PRO A 15 -5.03 37.23 31.56
N ILE A 16 -4.50 38.44 31.64
CA ILE A 16 -5.16 39.67 31.16
C ILE A 16 -4.23 40.42 30.22
N PHE A 17 -4.65 40.57 28.96
CA PHE A 17 -4.02 41.44 27.98
C PHE A 17 -5.00 41.78 26.85
N ASN A 18 -5.30 43.06 26.66
CA ASN A 18 -6.19 43.58 25.61
C ASN A 18 -7.56 42.88 25.54
N CYS A 19 -8.27 42.86 26.67
CA CYS A 19 -9.49 42.07 26.87
C CYS A 19 -10.64 42.84 27.55
N GLU A 20 -10.61 44.18 27.58
CA GLU A 20 -11.60 44.99 28.31
C GLU A 20 -13.05 44.68 27.93
N GLN A 21 -13.29 44.26 26.68
CA GLN A 21 -14.61 43.92 26.15
C GLN A 21 -15.19 42.62 26.72
N PHE A 22 -14.34 41.67 27.11
CA PHE A 22 -14.76 40.31 27.47
C PHE A 22 -14.57 40.00 28.97
N LEU A 23 -13.62 40.68 29.61
CA LEU A 23 -13.16 40.37 30.96
C LEU A 23 -14.28 40.39 32.02
N ALA A 24 -15.26 41.29 31.89
CA ALA A 24 -16.38 41.36 32.82
C ALA A 24 -17.21 40.06 32.81
N ALA A 25 -17.56 39.54 31.62
CA ALA A 25 -18.31 38.29 31.49
C ALA A 25 -17.49 37.08 32.00
N CYS A 26 -16.19 37.08 31.73
CA CYS A 26 -15.26 36.08 32.26
C CYS A 26 -15.29 36.06 33.80
N LEU A 27 -15.06 37.21 34.44
CA LEU A 27 -15.08 37.34 35.91
C LEU A 27 -16.43 36.96 36.51
N GLU A 28 -17.54 37.42 35.94
CA GLU A 28 -18.88 37.05 36.40
C GLU A 28 -19.10 35.53 36.35
N SER A 29 -18.65 34.86 35.28
CA SER A 29 -18.79 33.41 35.15
C SER A 29 -17.99 32.62 36.19
N VAL A 30 -16.82 33.13 36.61
CA VAL A 30 -15.98 32.55 37.65
C VAL A 30 -16.59 32.80 39.04
N LEU A 31 -17.06 34.01 39.32
CA LEU A 31 -17.66 34.34 40.63
C LEU A 31 -19.01 33.63 40.85
N ALA A 32 -19.73 33.32 39.76
CA ALA A 32 -20.99 32.60 39.75
C ALA A 32 -20.85 31.07 39.96
N GLN A 33 -19.63 30.52 40.04
CA GLN A 33 -19.41 29.09 40.24
C GLN A 33 -20.10 28.57 41.50
N THR A 34 -20.68 27.36 41.42
CA THR A 34 -21.38 26.71 42.56
C THR A 34 -20.41 26.32 43.67
N PHE A 35 -19.20 25.87 43.31
CA PHE A 35 -18.11 25.63 44.24
C PHE A 35 -17.58 26.95 44.82
N LYS A 36 -17.46 27.08 46.14
CA LYS A 36 -17.12 28.38 46.80
C LYS A 36 -15.70 28.48 47.37
N ASP A 37 -15.02 27.35 47.57
CA ASP A 37 -13.70 27.28 48.20
C ASP A 37 -12.56 27.50 47.19
N PHE A 38 -12.51 28.70 46.61
CA PHE A 38 -11.51 29.08 45.62
C PHE A 38 -11.06 30.54 45.75
N GLU A 39 -9.89 30.84 45.19
CA GLU A 39 -9.42 32.21 44.95
C GLU A 39 -9.30 32.48 43.45
N VAL A 40 -9.31 33.76 43.06
CA VAL A 40 -9.11 34.21 41.68
C VAL A 40 -7.84 35.05 41.61
N ILE A 41 -6.95 34.71 40.68
CA ILE A 41 -5.69 35.41 40.46
C ILE A 41 -5.71 35.96 39.04
N CYS A 42 -6.00 37.25 38.97
CA CYS A 42 -5.92 38.03 37.75
C CYS A 42 -4.46 38.48 37.56
N VAL A 43 -3.88 38.15 36.41
CA VAL A 43 -2.50 38.52 36.08
C VAL A 43 -2.52 39.47 34.89
N ASP A 44 -2.37 40.77 35.19
CA ASP A 44 -2.22 41.83 34.21
C ASP A 44 -0.82 41.76 33.58
N ASP A 45 -0.77 41.38 32.31
CA ASP A 45 0.46 41.25 31.53
C ASP A 45 0.83 42.56 30.82
N ALA A 46 0.75 43.67 31.57
CA ALA A 46 0.93 45.04 31.11
C ALA A 46 -0.03 45.42 29.97
N THR A 47 -1.33 45.22 30.20
CA THR A 47 -2.39 45.55 29.24
C THR A 47 -2.42 47.06 28.92
N PRO A 48 -2.63 47.45 27.65
CA PRO A 48 -2.71 48.86 27.27
C PRO A 48 -4.13 49.47 27.42
N ASP A 49 -5.13 48.64 27.69
CA ASP A 49 -6.55 49.00 27.76
C ASP A 49 -7.04 49.19 29.21
N ASN A 50 -8.35 49.37 29.42
CA ASN A 50 -8.92 49.59 30.76
C ASN A 50 -9.18 48.30 31.55
N SER A 51 -8.63 47.14 31.14
CA SER A 51 -8.89 45.86 31.79
C SER A 51 -8.53 45.85 33.29
N VAL A 52 -7.47 46.57 33.69
CA VAL A 52 -7.07 46.69 35.10
C VAL A 52 -8.15 47.33 35.96
N GLN A 53 -8.79 48.39 35.47
CA GLN A 53 -9.86 49.09 36.21
C GLN A 53 -11.05 48.15 36.45
N ILE A 54 -11.38 47.31 35.47
CA ILE A 54 -12.43 46.30 35.61
C ILE A 54 -12.09 45.35 36.77
N VAL A 55 -10.87 44.82 36.83
CA VAL A 55 -10.47 43.94 37.94
C VAL A 55 -10.53 44.65 39.29
N GLU A 56 -10.05 45.89 39.39
CA GLU A 56 -10.07 46.68 40.64
C GLU A 56 -11.51 46.90 41.14
N ASP A 57 -12.45 47.16 40.24
CA ASP A 57 -13.88 47.31 40.56
C ASP A 57 -14.47 46.01 41.12
N TYR A 58 -14.06 44.85 40.60
CA TYR A 58 -14.47 43.54 41.10
C TYR A 58 -13.78 43.17 42.41
N MET A 59 -12.49 43.49 42.57
CA MET A 59 -11.74 43.29 43.83
C MET A 59 -12.35 44.07 45.00
N ALA A 60 -12.91 45.26 44.74
CA ALA A 60 -13.62 46.04 45.75
C ALA A 60 -14.93 45.37 46.21
N ARG A 61 -15.47 44.42 45.44
CA ARG A 61 -16.75 43.72 45.70
C ARG A 61 -16.57 42.28 46.18
N ASP A 62 -15.45 41.64 45.84
CA ASP A 62 -15.19 40.24 46.18
C ASP A 62 -13.74 40.03 46.61
N GLU A 63 -13.55 39.65 47.88
CA GLU A 63 -12.24 39.48 48.51
C GLU A 63 -11.44 38.28 47.98
N ARG A 64 -12.06 37.40 47.19
CA ARG A 64 -11.39 36.24 46.59
C ARG A 64 -10.45 36.63 45.45
N ILE A 65 -10.63 37.83 44.88
CA ILE A 65 -9.88 38.31 43.71
C ILE A 65 -8.59 38.98 44.14
N ARG A 66 -7.50 38.58 43.48
CA ARG A 66 -6.17 39.18 43.63
C ARG A 66 -5.65 39.58 42.26
N LEU A 67 -5.18 40.82 42.15
CA LEU A 67 -4.50 41.31 40.96
C LEU A 67 -2.98 41.27 41.17
N ILE A 68 -2.28 40.74 40.18
CA ILE A 68 -0.82 40.81 40.06
C ILE A 68 -0.52 41.50 38.74
N ARG A 69 0.36 42.51 38.79
CA ARG A 69 0.69 43.33 37.63
C ARG A 69 2.13 43.11 37.23
N HIS A 70 2.37 42.89 35.96
CA HIS A 70 3.71 42.92 35.40
C HIS A 70 4.11 44.35 35.02
N GLU A 71 5.40 44.66 35.16
CA GLU A 71 5.97 45.93 34.70
C GLU A 71 6.06 46.01 33.17
N LYS A 72 6.10 44.84 32.51
CA LYS A 72 6.19 44.67 31.06
C LYS A 72 5.42 43.42 30.64
N ASN A 73 4.98 43.38 29.39
CA ASN A 73 4.36 42.18 28.82
C ASN A 73 5.36 41.02 28.81
N LEU A 74 4.97 39.83 29.27
CA LEU A 74 5.72 38.56 29.28
C LEU A 74 5.07 37.48 28.38
N GLY A 75 3.93 37.81 27.78
CA GLY A 75 3.09 36.90 27.03
C GLY A 75 2.23 35.98 27.92
N LEU A 76 1.29 35.30 27.27
CA LEU A 76 0.31 34.41 27.92
C LEU A 76 0.97 33.36 28.85
N GLY A 77 2.08 32.75 28.42
CA GLY A 77 2.82 31.78 29.22
C GLY A 77 3.41 32.39 30.50
N GLY A 78 3.98 33.60 30.41
CA GLY A 78 4.51 34.34 31.56
C GLY A 78 3.41 34.70 32.58
N ALA A 79 2.27 35.19 32.10
CA ALA A 79 1.11 35.47 32.94
C ALA A 79 0.61 34.21 33.68
N ARG A 80 0.50 33.07 32.98
CA ARG A 80 0.13 31.78 33.59
C ARG A 80 1.15 31.32 34.64
N ASN A 81 2.45 31.47 34.37
CA ASN A 81 3.51 31.14 35.33
C ASN A 81 3.44 32.00 36.60
N THR A 82 3.20 33.30 36.47
CA THR A 82 3.04 34.21 37.61
C THR A 82 1.84 33.82 38.46
N GLY A 83 0.69 33.56 37.82
CA GLY A 83 -0.51 33.08 38.51
C GLY A 83 -0.25 31.77 39.25
N MET A 84 0.41 30.81 38.59
CA MET A 84 0.78 29.51 39.15
C MET A 84 1.67 29.65 40.38
N LYS A 85 2.69 30.53 40.33
CA LYS A 85 3.59 30.78 41.47
C LYS A 85 2.84 31.41 42.65
N ALA A 86 1.93 32.34 42.38
CA ALA A 86 1.18 33.08 43.42
C ALA A 86 -0.03 32.34 44.00
N ALA A 87 -0.47 31.26 43.34
CA ALA A 87 -1.55 30.40 43.80
C ALA A 87 -1.28 29.79 45.18
N ARG A 88 -2.27 29.87 46.07
CA ARG A 88 -2.20 29.27 47.41
C ARG A 88 -2.75 27.84 47.41
N ALA A 89 -3.65 27.50 46.49
CA ALA A 89 -4.24 26.17 46.40
C ALA A 89 -3.25 25.13 45.86
N ASP A 90 -3.55 23.84 46.12
CA ASP A 90 -2.81 22.71 45.51
C ASP A 90 -3.34 22.35 44.12
N PHE A 91 -4.53 22.83 43.76
CA PHE A 91 -5.14 22.61 42.46
C PHE A 91 -5.43 23.94 41.76
N ILE A 92 -5.23 23.93 40.45
CA ILE A 92 -5.27 25.11 39.60
C ILE A 92 -6.29 24.89 38.49
N ALA A 93 -7.18 25.85 38.33
CA ALA A 93 -8.01 25.99 37.14
C ALA A 93 -7.59 27.27 36.40
N SER A 94 -7.93 27.37 35.13
CA SER A 94 -7.65 28.55 34.33
C SER A 94 -8.83 28.87 33.42
N VAL A 95 -9.01 30.15 33.13
CA VAL A 95 -9.93 30.62 32.10
C VAL A 95 -9.23 31.74 31.34
N ASP A 96 -9.32 31.73 30.01
CA ASP A 96 -8.82 32.84 29.21
C ASP A 96 -9.80 34.01 29.30
N SER A 97 -9.27 35.24 29.28
CA SER A 97 -10.05 36.45 29.60
C SER A 97 -11.21 36.74 28.63
N ASP A 98 -11.22 36.10 27.46
CA ASP A 98 -12.28 36.17 26.46
C ASP A 98 -13.30 35.01 26.52
N ASP A 99 -13.08 34.04 27.40
CA ASP A 99 -13.92 32.86 27.57
C ASP A 99 -14.76 32.90 28.87
N THR A 100 -15.69 31.95 29.00
CA THR A 100 -16.52 31.81 30.22
C THR A 100 -16.62 30.37 30.71
N MET A 101 -16.82 30.20 32.02
CA MET A 101 -17.05 28.91 32.66
C MET A 101 -18.55 28.70 32.93
N LYS A 102 -19.08 27.49 32.66
CA LYS A 102 -20.45 27.14 33.08
C LYS A 102 -20.53 27.03 34.60
N PRO A 103 -21.69 27.32 35.25
CA PRO A 103 -21.77 27.48 36.71
C PRO A 103 -21.26 26.30 37.56
N ARG A 104 -21.25 25.08 37.04
CA ARG A 104 -20.83 23.87 37.77
C ARG A 104 -19.43 23.36 37.41
N MET A 105 -18.65 24.11 36.63
CA MET A 105 -17.35 23.64 36.15
C MET A 105 -16.39 23.30 37.29
N LEU A 106 -16.18 24.22 38.23
CA LEU A 106 -15.25 23.99 39.35
C LEU A 106 -15.74 22.86 40.28
N GLU A 107 -17.04 22.78 40.51
CA GLU A 107 -17.66 21.72 41.33
C GLU A 107 -17.45 20.35 40.69
N ALA A 108 -17.78 20.20 39.40
CA ALA A 108 -17.66 18.94 38.68
C ALA A 108 -16.20 18.48 38.56
N LEU A 109 -15.28 19.39 38.27
CA LEU A 109 -13.85 19.06 38.22
C LEU A 109 -13.30 18.66 39.60
N TRP A 110 -13.72 19.35 40.67
CA TRP A 110 -13.33 18.99 42.03
C TRP A 110 -13.87 17.63 42.46
N GLU A 111 -15.15 17.35 42.20
CA GLU A 111 -15.77 16.06 42.50
C GLU A 111 -15.08 14.93 41.74
N ALA A 112 -14.84 15.13 40.44
CA ALA A 112 -14.17 14.16 39.59
C ALA A 112 -12.69 13.96 39.94
N SER A 113 -12.06 14.90 40.66
CA SER A 113 -10.73 14.69 41.23
C SER A 113 -10.70 13.63 42.34
N GLU A 114 -11.88 13.21 42.84
CA GLU A 114 -12.05 12.31 43.97
C GLU A 114 -11.27 12.81 45.21
N ASN A 115 -11.48 14.11 45.54
CA ASN A 115 -10.77 14.85 46.61
C ASN A 115 -9.25 14.87 46.42
N GLY A 116 -8.81 15.09 45.18
CA GLY A 116 -7.40 15.20 44.84
C GLY A 116 -6.67 13.86 44.69
N PHE A 117 -7.39 12.76 44.43
CA PHE A 117 -6.79 11.52 43.96
C PHE A 117 -6.21 11.69 42.55
N TYR A 118 -6.95 12.26 41.59
CA TYR A 118 -6.43 12.49 40.24
C TYR A 118 -5.50 13.71 40.19
N ASP A 119 -4.45 13.62 39.38
CA ASP A 119 -3.47 14.69 39.20
C ASP A 119 -3.94 15.72 38.15
N ILE A 120 -4.71 15.25 37.17
CA ILE A 120 -5.32 16.08 36.12
C ILE A 120 -6.78 15.64 35.95
N VAL A 121 -7.70 16.60 35.92
CA VAL A 121 -9.10 16.36 35.56
C VAL A 121 -9.46 17.26 34.38
N MET A 122 -10.09 16.71 33.34
CA MET A 122 -10.47 17.43 32.11
C MET A 122 -11.96 17.30 31.83
N CYS A 123 -12.59 18.38 31.39
CA CYS A 123 -13.93 18.39 30.81
C CYS A 123 -13.91 18.76 29.32
N GLY A 124 -15.04 18.60 28.65
CA GLY A 124 -15.31 19.13 27.32
C GLY A 124 -15.55 20.64 27.29
N PHE A 125 -15.83 21.17 26.11
CA PHE A 125 -16.13 22.58 25.88
C PHE A 125 -17.07 22.82 24.70
N ASP A 126 -17.77 23.95 24.73
CA ASP A 126 -18.63 24.44 23.65
C ASP A 126 -17.93 25.59 22.93
N ARG A 127 -18.05 25.64 21.61
CA ARG A 127 -17.60 26.78 20.79
C ARG A 127 -18.76 27.73 20.55
N LEU A 128 -18.56 29.00 20.88
CA LEU A 128 -19.53 30.08 20.69
C LEU A 128 -18.96 31.13 19.72
N ASP A 129 -19.80 31.78 18.91
CA ASP A 129 -19.38 32.97 18.16
C ASP A 129 -19.43 34.25 19.02
N GLU A 130 -18.99 35.38 18.46
CA GLU A 130 -18.99 36.69 19.12
C GLU A 130 -20.39 37.18 19.55
N ASN A 131 -21.46 36.61 19.00
CA ASN A 131 -22.85 36.90 19.41
C ASN A 131 -23.35 35.95 20.50
N GLY A 132 -22.49 35.05 21.00
CA GLY A 132 -22.85 34.00 21.96
C GLY A 132 -23.66 32.86 21.35
N LYS A 133 -23.72 32.75 20.02
CA LYS A 133 -24.42 31.66 19.34
C LYS A 133 -23.57 30.39 19.37
N PHE A 134 -24.22 29.29 19.71
CA PHE A 134 -23.63 27.97 19.70
C PHE A 134 -23.18 27.54 18.29
N ILE A 135 -21.92 27.09 18.18
CA ILE A 135 -21.32 26.55 16.96
C ILE A 135 -21.24 25.02 17.05
N SER A 136 -20.59 24.50 18.09
CA SER A 136 -20.35 23.05 18.27
C SER A 136 -19.96 22.70 19.71
N THR A 137 -20.10 21.42 20.07
CA THR A 137 -19.66 20.87 21.36
C THR A 137 -18.57 19.83 21.15
N GLN A 138 -17.53 19.89 21.97
CA GLN A 138 -16.55 18.82 22.14
C GLN A 138 -16.67 18.23 23.55
N HIS A 139 -17.10 16.98 23.65
CA HIS A 139 -17.16 16.26 24.92
C HIS A 139 -15.77 15.81 25.39
N GLY A 140 -15.52 15.83 26.70
CA GLY A 140 -14.22 15.41 27.28
C GLY A 140 -13.99 13.90 27.25
N GLY A 141 -15.05 13.12 26.98
CA GLY A 141 -15.06 11.65 27.09
C GLY A 141 -15.13 11.16 28.53
N ASP A 142 -15.46 9.88 28.75
CA ASP A 142 -15.50 9.27 30.08
C ASP A 142 -14.32 8.30 30.25
N LYS A 143 -13.17 8.83 30.70
CA LYS A 143 -11.91 8.07 30.81
C LYS A 143 -11.26 8.22 32.19
N LYS A 144 -10.64 7.15 32.68
CA LYS A 144 -9.82 7.11 33.90
C LYS A 144 -8.50 6.42 33.56
N ILE A 145 -7.38 7.04 33.91
CA ILE A 145 -6.02 6.56 33.61
C ILE A 145 -5.24 6.58 34.92
N VAL A 146 -4.58 5.47 35.30
CA VAL A 146 -3.85 5.33 36.57
C VAL A 146 -2.57 4.50 36.41
N ASN A 147 -1.41 5.05 36.81
CA ASN A 147 -0.07 4.43 37.00
C ASN A 147 0.51 3.55 35.87
N ASP A 148 -0.20 2.49 35.44
CA ASP A 148 0.29 1.40 34.58
C ASP A 148 -0.21 1.50 33.12
N ASP A 149 -1.11 2.44 32.83
CA ASP A 149 -1.57 2.71 31.48
C ASP A 149 -0.49 3.50 30.71
N LYS A 150 -0.09 3.04 29.52
CA LYS A 150 0.77 3.84 28.64
C LYS A 150 0.02 5.10 28.20
N ILE A 151 0.48 6.26 28.66
CA ILE A 151 -0.05 7.58 28.27
C ILE A 151 0.65 8.02 26.99
N ASP A 152 -0.12 8.20 25.92
CA ASP A 152 0.38 8.96 24.77
C ASP A 152 0.36 10.45 25.14
N ILE A 153 1.55 11.00 25.40
CA ILE A 153 1.73 12.39 25.84
C ILE A 153 1.32 13.44 24.79
N PHE A 154 1.02 13.03 23.55
CA PHE A 154 0.60 13.91 22.45
C PHE A 154 -0.88 13.82 22.08
N SER A 155 -1.57 12.73 22.47
CA SER A 155 -2.97 12.50 22.05
C SER A 155 -3.95 12.17 23.18
N THR A 156 -3.47 11.87 24.39
CA THR A 156 -4.33 11.44 25.51
C THR A 156 -5.37 12.49 25.91
N ILE A 157 -4.96 13.76 25.95
CA ILE A 157 -5.83 14.91 26.20
C ILE A 157 -5.47 16.07 25.26
N ASN A 158 -6.42 16.99 25.03
CA ASN A 158 -6.10 18.21 24.28
C ASN A 158 -5.08 19.07 25.05
N PRO A 159 -4.19 19.81 24.36
CA PRO A 159 -3.11 20.55 25.03
C PRO A 159 -3.58 21.78 25.81
N ALA A 160 -4.82 22.26 25.61
CA ALA A 160 -5.29 23.53 26.17
C ALA A 160 -5.23 23.56 27.71
N TYR A 161 -4.89 24.71 28.28
CA TYR A 161 -4.77 24.82 29.73
C TYR A 161 -6.11 25.00 30.47
N TRP A 162 -7.13 25.53 29.78
CA TRP A 162 -8.31 26.14 30.39
C TRP A 162 -9.50 25.20 30.71
N ASN A 163 -9.62 24.02 30.09
CA ASN A 163 -10.71 23.06 30.39
C ASN A 163 -10.34 22.00 31.44
N LYS A 164 -9.42 22.35 32.35
CA LYS A 164 -8.78 21.37 33.23
C LYS A 164 -8.58 21.88 34.65
N LEU A 165 -8.55 20.94 35.57
CA LEU A 165 -8.05 21.10 36.93
C LEU A 165 -6.70 20.39 37.03
N TRP A 166 -5.66 21.15 37.38
CA TRP A 166 -4.28 20.70 37.41
C TRP A 166 -3.75 20.64 38.83
N ARG A 167 -3.06 19.56 39.20
CA ARG A 167 -2.28 19.53 40.43
C ARG A 167 -1.05 20.42 40.28
N LYS A 168 -0.96 21.46 41.12
CA LYS A 168 0.11 22.48 41.11
C LYS A 168 1.52 21.89 41.18
N SER A 169 1.69 20.80 41.94
CA SER A 169 2.99 20.16 42.11
C SER A 169 3.55 19.55 40.83
N LEU A 170 2.72 19.24 39.83
CA LEU A 170 3.22 18.76 38.53
C LEU A 170 4.11 19.80 37.84
N TYR A 171 3.81 21.09 38.01
CA TYR A 171 4.60 22.19 37.46
C TYR A 171 5.78 22.50 38.37
N ILE A 172 5.52 22.78 39.65
CA ILE A 172 6.55 23.28 40.58
C ILE A 172 7.61 22.22 40.90
N ALA A 173 7.20 20.98 41.21
CA ALA A 173 8.15 19.96 41.65
C ALA A 173 9.03 19.44 40.51
N ASN A 174 8.56 19.54 39.27
CA ASN A 174 9.29 19.09 38.08
C ASN A 174 9.94 20.26 37.32
N ASN A 175 9.83 21.50 37.82
CA ASN A 175 10.35 22.70 37.17
C ASN A 175 9.87 22.88 35.71
N ILE A 176 8.62 22.51 35.43
CA ILE A 176 8.01 22.65 34.11
C ILE A 176 7.20 23.95 34.08
N TRP A 177 7.60 24.87 33.21
CA TRP A 177 6.98 26.18 33.05
C TRP A 177 6.56 26.43 31.61
N PHE A 178 5.54 27.27 31.45
CA PHE A 178 5.09 27.74 30.15
C PHE A 178 6.17 28.65 29.54
N PRO A 179 6.56 28.44 28.26
CA PRO A 179 7.51 29.35 27.61
C PRO A 179 6.95 30.78 27.51
N GLU A 180 7.74 31.76 27.94
CA GLU A 180 7.37 33.18 27.85
C GLU A 180 7.44 33.66 26.39
N HIS A 181 6.60 34.63 26.02
CA HIS A 181 6.53 35.23 24.67
C HIS A 181 6.30 34.27 23.48
N LEU A 182 5.85 33.03 23.74
CA LEU A 182 5.65 32.00 22.74
C LEU A 182 4.15 31.75 22.47
N PHE A 183 3.74 31.75 21.21
CA PHE A 183 2.42 31.22 20.82
C PHE A 183 2.37 29.70 20.99
N TYR A 184 1.18 29.16 21.22
CA TYR A 184 1.02 27.70 21.43
C TYR A 184 1.82 27.16 22.62
N GLN A 185 2.09 28.01 23.63
CA GLN A 185 2.82 27.63 24.83
C GLN A 185 2.17 26.44 25.60
N ASP A 186 0.87 26.22 25.41
CA ASP A 186 0.13 25.03 25.89
C ASP A 186 0.59 23.74 25.21
N SER A 187 0.75 23.79 23.90
CA SER A 187 1.27 22.71 23.08
C SER A 187 2.69 22.33 23.46
N ALA A 188 3.53 23.29 23.89
CA ALA A 188 4.84 23.00 24.44
C ALA A 188 4.78 22.35 25.82
N THR A 189 3.83 22.74 26.66
CA THR A 189 3.90 22.44 28.11
C THR A 189 3.12 21.21 28.51
N THR A 190 1.95 20.98 27.93
CA THR A 190 1.09 19.85 28.30
C THR A 190 1.74 18.49 28.07
N PRO A 191 2.42 18.21 26.94
CA PRO A 191 3.14 16.93 26.76
C PRO A 191 4.19 16.70 27.85
N ARG A 192 4.96 17.74 28.21
CA ARG A 192 5.98 17.68 29.27
C ARG A 192 5.35 17.37 30.63
N ILE A 193 4.20 17.96 30.95
CA ILE A 193 3.45 17.68 32.19
C ILE A 193 2.92 16.23 32.20
N LEU A 194 2.45 15.72 31.06
CA LEU A 194 1.92 14.36 30.96
C LEU A 194 2.97 13.29 31.24
N THR A 195 4.27 13.56 31.00
CA THR A 195 5.36 12.65 31.41
C THR A 195 5.46 12.46 32.93
N LYS A 196 4.92 13.40 33.71
CA LYS A 196 4.98 13.39 35.19
C LYS A 196 3.64 13.04 35.84
N ALA A 197 2.54 13.10 35.08
CA ALA A 197 1.21 12.80 35.56
C ALA A 197 1.00 11.29 35.67
N LYS A 198 0.40 10.84 36.78
CA LYS A 198 0.14 9.41 37.01
C LYS A 198 -1.34 9.06 36.96
N ARG A 199 -2.21 10.03 37.25
CA ARG A 199 -3.65 9.83 37.35
C ARG A 199 -4.39 10.92 36.60
N ILE A 200 -5.09 10.55 35.54
CA ILE A 200 -5.87 11.46 34.70
C ILE A 200 -7.33 11.03 34.67
N ARG A 201 -8.23 11.99 34.84
CA ARG A 201 -9.68 11.80 34.74
C ARG A 201 -10.24 12.70 33.64
N CYS A 202 -10.96 12.13 32.69
CA CYS A 202 -11.76 12.88 31.73
C CYS A 202 -13.23 12.67 32.04
N ILE A 203 -14.01 13.75 32.12
CA ILE A 203 -15.46 13.71 32.30
C ILE A 203 -16.18 14.12 30.99
N PRO A 204 -17.35 13.50 30.70
CA PRO A 204 -18.04 13.71 29.42
C PRO A 204 -18.69 15.09 29.31
N ASP A 205 -18.90 15.77 30.42
CA ASP A 205 -19.54 17.08 30.50
C ASP A 205 -18.77 18.14 29.70
N SER A 206 -19.51 18.98 28.96
CA SER A 206 -18.97 20.18 28.32
C SER A 206 -19.26 21.39 29.20
N LEU A 207 -18.24 21.88 29.92
CA LEU A 207 -18.40 22.87 31.00
C LEU A 207 -17.65 24.18 30.78
N TYR A 208 -16.90 24.28 29.70
CA TYR A 208 -16.19 25.49 29.30
C TYR A 208 -16.79 26.06 28.02
N ASN A 209 -16.88 27.38 27.90
CA ASN A 209 -17.34 28.05 26.68
C ASN A 209 -16.15 28.79 26.03
N TYR A 210 -15.75 28.31 24.86
CA TYR A 210 -14.66 28.85 24.05
C TYR A 210 -15.21 29.84 23.02
N LEU A 211 -14.77 31.10 23.08
CA LEU A 211 -15.19 32.15 22.16
C LEU A 211 -14.37 32.10 20.86
N VAL A 212 -15.05 31.91 19.73
CA VAL A 212 -14.46 31.92 18.39
C VAL A 212 -14.62 33.31 17.80
N ARG A 213 -13.50 34.03 17.66
CA ARG A 213 -13.41 35.36 17.05
C ARG A 213 -12.31 35.42 16.00
N SER A 214 -12.48 36.27 14.99
CA SER A 214 -11.57 36.37 13.84
C SER A 214 -10.16 36.82 14.21
N GLU A 215 -10.02 37.68 15.22
CA GLU A 215 -8.74 38.27 15.66
C GLU A 215 -7.96 37.40 16.67
N SER A 216 -8.38 36.17 16.93
CA SER A 216 -7.69 35.29 17.88
C SER A 216 -6.36 34.75 17.33
N ILE A 217 -5.42 34.39 18.22
CA ILE A 217 -4.17 33.69 17.86
C ILE A 217 -4.46 32.35 17.15
N SER A 218 -5.61 31.73 17.43
CA SER A 218 -5.98 30.43 16.86
C SER A 218 -6.61 30.48 15.46
N THR A 219 -7.04 31.67 15.02
CA THR A 219 -7.79 31.89 13.77
C THR A 219 -7.05 32.83 12.80
N THR A 220 -5.85 33.28 13.18
CA THR A 220 -4.99 34.14 12.37
C THR A 220 -3.74 33.38 11.93
N ALA A 221 -3.13 33.83 10.83
CA ALA A 221 -1.93 33.23 10.26
C ALA A 221 -0.89 34.33 10.05
N SER A 222 0.34 34.11 10.53
CA SER A 222 1.48 35.00 10.28
C SER A 222 2.81 34.26 10.39
N PRO A 223 3.93 34.81 9.90
CA PRO A 223 5.25 34.20 10.06
C PRO A 223 5.64 33.87 11.50
N LYS A 224 5.13 34.66 12.48
CA LYS A 224 5.31 34.36 13.91
C LYS A 224 4.61 33.06 14.31
N HIS A 225 3.44 32.75 13.75
CA HIS A 225 2.71 31.51 14.05
C HIS A 225 3.52 30.30 13.58
N ILE A 226 4.14 30.36 12.40
CA ILE A 226 5.03 29.29 11.89
C ILE A 226 6.25 29.16 12.82
N THR A 227 7.00 30.24 13.02
CA THR A 227 8.28 30.19 13.77
C THR A 227 8.11 29.79 15.23
N ASP A 228 7.06 30.25 15.92
CA ASP A 228 6.81 29.86 17.30
C ASP A 228 6.34 28.40 17.42
N TYR A 229 5.61 27.88 16.43
CA TYR A 229 5.20 26.47 16.45
C TYR A 229 6.39 25.52 16.33
N PHE A 230 7.45 25.90 15.60
CA PHE A 230 8.70 25.12 15.59
C PHE A 230 9.49 25.26 16.89
N LYS A 231 9.48 26.42 17.55
CA LYS A 231 10.07 26.55 18.90
C LYS A 231 9.33 25.69 19.92
N VAL A 232 8.03 25.45 19.74
CA VAL A 232 7.29 24.47 20.56
C VAL A 232 7.90 23.08 20.41
N PHE A 233 8.24 22.67 19.19
CA PHE A 233 8.91 21.40 18.94
C PHE A 233 10.30 21.33 19.59
N ASP A 234 11.08 22.42 19.51
CA ASP A 234 12.39 22.50 20.16
C ASP A 234 12.26 22.30 21.68
N VAL A 235 11.32 23.01 22.31
CA VAL A 235 11.05 22.90 23.75
C VAL A 235 10.63 21.49 24.17
N ILE A 236 9.87 20.80 23.32
CA ILE A 236 9.44 19.42 23.60
C ILE A 236 10.63 18.46 23.45
N LEU A 237 11.37 18.54 22.33
CA LEU A 237 12.51 17.66 22.09
C LEU A 237 13.62 17.86 23.12
N ASP A 238 13.98 19.11 23.42
CA ASP A 238 14.97 19.43 24.47
C ASP A 238 14.58 18.77 25.80
N PHE A 239 13.30 18.85 26.16
CA PHE A 239 12.81 18.21 27.39
C PHE A 239 12.85 16.67 27.31
N LEU A 240 12.44 16.07 26.19
CA LEU A 240 12.46 14.61 26.04
C LEU A 240 13.89 14.06 26.03
N GLU A 241 14.83 14.80 25.45
CA GLU A 241 16.27 14.54 25.47
C GLU A 241 16.82 14.62 26.90
N GLU A 242 16.52 15.71 27.62
CA GLU A 242 16.93 15.92 29.02
C GLU A 242 16.40 14.82 29.96
N GLU A 243 15.18 14.34 29.72
CA GLU A 243 14.54 13.26 30.48
C GLU A 243 14.95 11.85 30.02
N GLY A 244 15.66 11.73 28.90
CA GLY A 244 16.10 10.45 28.36
C GLY A 244 14.97 9.56 27.83
N ILE A 245 13.85 10.15 27.39
CA ILE A 245 12.64 9.46 26.93
C ILE A 245 12.25 9.81 25.48
N GLU A 246 13.11 10.52 24.75
CA GLU A 246 12.90 10.89 23.35
C GLU A 246 12.62 9.67 22.47
N GLY A 247 13.48 8.64 22.53
CA GLY A 247 13.38 7.47 21.66
C GLY A 247 12.05 6.71 21.78
N GLU A 248 11.45 6.67 22.98
CA GLU A 248 10.13 6.03 23.19
C GLU A 248 8.96 6.85 22.64
N ASN A 249 9.16 8.15 22.43
CA ASN A 249 8.11 9.11 22.10
C ASN A 249 8.29 9.76 20.71
N PHE A 250 9.38 9.47 20.00
CA PHE A 250 9.75 10.15 18.77
C PHE A 250 8.72 9.96 17.64
N ASP A 251 8.19 8.75 17.44
CA ASP A 251 7.15 8.49 16.43
C ASP A 251 5.85 9.25 16.73
N ASN A 252 5.45 9.29 18.00
CA ASN A 252 4.27 10.04 18.43
C ASN A 252 4.49 11.55 18.30
N PHE A 253 5.73 12.00 18.54
CA PHE A 253 6.18 13.37 18.30
C PHE A 253 6.12 13.73 16.80
N LEU A 254 6.61 12.87 15.89
CA LEU A 254 6.51 13.10 14.44
C LEU A 254 5.04 13.17 13.99
N SER A 255 4.19 12.28 14.51
CA SER A 255 2.75 12.32 14.26
C SER A 255 2.10 13.60 14.80
N TYR A 256 2.59 14.12 15.93
CA TYR A 256 2.17 15.40 16.50
C TYR A 256 2.59 16.59 15.62
N VAL A 257 3.81 16.57 15.10
CA VAL A 257 4.34 17.55 14.14
C VAL A 257 3.48 17.58 12.86
N ASP A 258 3.17 16.42 12.29
CA ASP A 258 2.35 16.30 11.08
C ASP A 258 0.93 16.85 11.26
N ARG A 259 0.27 16.51 12.37
CA ARG A 259 -1.08 17.04 12.69
C ARG A 259 -1.06 18.55 12.85
N GLY A 260 -0.03 19.08 13.50
CA GLY A 260 0.16 20.51 13.67
C GLY A 260 0.34 21.24 12.35
N ILE A 261 1.20 20.73 11.48
CA ILE A 261 1.43 21.31 10.15
C ILE A 261 0.14 21.25 9.30
N ALA A 262 -0.59 20.14 9.32
CA ALA A 262 -1.88 20.04 8.62
C ALA A 262 -2.91 21.07 9.11
N HIS A 263 -2.96 21.29 10.43
CA HIS A 263 -3.83 22.31 11.02
C HIS A 263 -3.44 23.72 10.57
N HIS A 264 -2.16 24.07 10.58
CA HIS A 264 -1.68 25.38 10.11
C HIS A 264 -1.87 25.58 8.61
N ALA A 265 -1.76 24.52 7.80
CA ALA A 265 -2.08 24.57 6.38
C ALA A 265 -3.59 24.84 6.16
N TYR A 266 -4.46 24.21 6.95
CA TYR A 266 -5.89 24.48 6.93
C TYR A 266 -6.23 25.92 7.36
N VAL A 267 -5.63 26.42 8.46
CA VAL A 267 -5.84 27.80 8.93
C VAL A 267 -5.35 28.80 7.89
N GLY A 268 -4.18 28.57 7.29
CA GLY A 268 -3.68 29.41 6.19
C GLY A 268 -4.60 29.41 4.98
N ALA A 269 -5.21 28.26 4.64
CA ALA A 269 -6.10 28.14 3.49
C ALA A 269 -7.47 28.83 3.66
N GLN A 270 -7.96 28.98 4.91
CA GLN A 270 -9.35 29.36 5.22
C GLN A 270 -9.52 30.78 5.79
N HIS A 271 -8.45 31.45 6.23
CA HIS A 271 -8.53 32.75 6.90
C HIS A 271 -7.90 33.90 6.10
N GLY A 272 -8.27 35.14 6.44
CA GLY A 272 -8.22 36.39 5.64
C GLY A 272 -6.85 36.93 5.20
N LEU A 273 -5.97 36.04 4.75
CA LEU A 273 -4.81 36.37 3.94
C LEU A 273 -5.23 36.55 2.48
N GLU A 274 -4.67 37.55 1.82
CA GLU A 274 -4.77 37.71 0.36
C GLU A 274 -4.11 36.50 -0.35
N GLU A 275 -4.49 36.25 -1.60
CA GLU A 275 -4.09 35.03 -2.33
C GLU A 275 -2.57 34.81 -2.38
N GLU A 276 -1.80 35.88 -2.63
CA GLU A 276 -0.33 35.86 -2.65
C GLU A 276 0.28 35.58 -1.27
N GLU A 277 -0.25 36.20 -0.20
CA GLU A 277 0.21 36.01 1.17
C GLU A 277 -0.09 34.60 1.67
N ARG A 278 -1.24 34.04 1.27
CA ARG A 278 -1.66 32.68 1.56
C ARG A 278 -0.74 31.66 0.91
N GLU A 279 -0.43 31.85 -0.38
CA GLU A 279 0.51 31.01 -1.10
C GLU A 279 1.90 31.04 -0.46
N GLN A 280 2.39 32.22 -0.10
CA GLN A 280 3.68 32.40 0.57
C GLN A 280 3.70 31.74 1.96
N TYR A 281 2.63 31.87 2.75
CA TYR A 281 2.49 31.23 4.06
C TYR A 281 2.53 29.71 3.96
N LEU A 282 1.79 29.11 3.02
CA LEU A 282 1.77 27.66 2.79
C LEU A 282 3.12 27.14 2.28
N ARG A 283 3.79 27.87 1.38
CA ARG A 283 5.14 27.54 0.88
C ARG A 283 6.17 27.56 2.01
N HIS A 284 6.16 28.58 2.86
CA HIS A 284 7.05 28.64 4.03
C HIS A 284 6.79 27.47 4.98
N LEU A 285 5.53 27.18 5.30
CA LEU A 285 5.16 26.07 6.19
C LEU A 285 5.68 24.71 5.68
N LEU A 286 5.59 24.46 4.37
CA LEU A 286 6.12 23.24 3.74
C LEU A 286 7.65 23.22 3.70
N ALA A 287 8.31 24.33 3.36
CA ALA A 287 9.77 24.42 3.35
C ALA A 287 10.37 24.22 4.75
N PHE A 288 9.72 24.75 5.78
CA PHE A 288 10.11 24.53 7.17
C PHE A 288 9.88 23.10 7.64
N LYS A 289 8.81 22.43 7.19
CA LYS A 289 8.57 21.01 7.49
C LYS A 289 9.79 20.16 7.08
N THR A 290 10.19 20.29 5.82
CA THR A 290 11.33 19.55 5.25
C THR A 290 12.63 19.93 5.97
N GLY A 291 12.90 21.23 6.14
CA GLY A 291 14.13 21.70 6.79
C GLY A 291 14.26 21.40 8.29
N TYR A 292 13.15 21.38 9.04
CA TYR A 292 13.16 21.07 10.47
C TYR A 292 13.36 19.58 10.74
N ILE A 293 12.65 18.71 9.99
CA ILE A 293 12.78 17.25 10.10
C ILE A 293 14.19 16.80 9.69
N GLU A 294 14.77 17.43 8.67
CA GLU A 294 16.08 17.04 8.14
C GLU A 294 17.26 17.70 8.90
N ASN A 295 17.07 18.87 9.52
CA ASN A 295 18.15 19.68 10.07
C ASN A 295 17.74 20.57 11.28
N ARG A 296 17.26 19.98 12.38
CA ARG A 296 16.93 20.67 13.66
C ARG A 296 17.92 21.79 14.04
N LYS A 297 19.24 21.52 13.95
CA LYS A 297 20.32 22.47 14.32
C LYS A 297 20.44 23.72 13.42
N LEU A 298 19.96 23.66 12.18
CA LEU A 298 19.99 24.79 11.25
C LEU A 298 18.84 25.77 11.51
N VAL A 299 17.77 25.34 12.16
CA VAL A 299 16.54 26.12 12.35
C VAL A 299 16.35 26.52 13.81
N ALA A 300 16.79 25.68 14.76
CA ALA A 300 16.65 25.90 16.19
C ALA A 300 17.25 27.24 16.65
N GLY A 301 16.48 28.00 17.43
CA GLY A 301 16.90 29.27 18.03
C GLY A 301 16.98 30.49 17.10
N LYS A 302 16.67 30.36 15.80
CA LYS A 302 16.66 31.49 14.85
C LYS A 302 15.38 32.33 14.95
N THR A 303 15.50 33.64 14.72
CA THR A 303 14.38 34.60 14.72
C THR A 303 13.67 34.64 13.37
N ALA A 304 12.43 35.18 13.34
CA ALA A 304 11.67 35.32 12.09
C ALA A 304 12.42 36.15 11.04
N GLY A 305 13.13 37.20 11.45
CA GLY A 305 13.96 38.02 10.55
C GLY A 305 15.25 37.35 10.06
N GLU A 306 15.68 36.26 10.69
CA GLU A 306 16.81 35.44 10.21
C GLU A 306 16.36 34.30 9.30
N LEU A 307 15.13 33.81 9.51
CA LEU A 307 14.55 32.72 8.72
C LEU A 307 13.84 33.22 7.46
N LEU A 308 13.13 34.35 7.52
CA LEU A 308 12.42 34.94 6.38
C LEU A 308 13.34 35.24 5.19
N PRO A 309 14.54 35.84 5.35
CA PRO A 309 15.45 36.04 4.24
C PRO A 309 16.00 34.74 3.64
N LEU A 310 16.20 33.69 4.45
CA LEU A 310 16.61 32.36 3.94
C LEU A 310 15.51 31.75 3.05
N LEU A 311 14.25 32.01 3.39
CA LEU A 311 13.07 31.54 2.65
C LEU A 311 12.71 32.43 1.45
N GLU A 312 12.93 33.74 1.56
CA GLU A 312 12.80 34.70 0.45
C GLU A 312 13.93 34.53 -0.58
N THR A 313 15.13 34.13 -0.14
CA THR A 313 16.16 33.63 -1.06
C THR A 313 15.85 32.25 -1.60
N ALA A 314 15.07 31.42 -0.91
CA ALA A 314 14.54 30.17 -1.49
C ALA A 314 13.49 30.41 -2.59
N HIS A 315 12.91 31.62 -2.65
CA HIS A 315 12.02 32.06 -3.74
C HIS A 315 12.75 32.60 -4.97
N THR A 316 14.02 33.00 -4.86
CA THR A 316 14.78 33.62 -5.96
C THR A 316 16.10 32.94 -6.29
N LYS A 317 16.48 31.93 -5.51
CA LYS A 317 17.63 31.10 -5.76
C LYS A 317 17.25 29.63 -5.56
N SER A 318 17.68 28.86 -6.54
CA SER A 318 18.14 27.48 -6.54
C SER A 318 18.67 26.84 -5.23
N ASP A 319 18.57 27.44 -4.05
CA ASP A 319 19.46 27.17 -2.91
C ASP A 319 18.83 26.28 -1.80
N LEU A 320 17.64 25.69 -1.99
CA LEU A 320 17.27 24.46 -1.26
C LEU A 320 17.72 23.20 -2.01
N LEU A 321 18.18 23.37 -3.24
CA LEU A 321 19.06 22.42 -3.87
C LEU A 321 20.49 22.94 -3.68
N PRO A 322 21.50 22.08 -3.59
CA PRO A 322 22.86 22.50 -3.83
C PRO A 322 23.07 23.37 -5.07
N PRO A 323 24.22 24.04 -5.17
CA PRO A 323 24.60 24.86 -6.33
C PRO A 323 24.51 24.18 -7.71
N ASP A 324 24.33 22.84 -7.77
CA ASP A 324 24.20 22.04 -8.99
C ASP A 324 22.77 21.49 -9.24
N GLY A 325 21.79 21.74 -8.37
CA GLY A 325 20.38 21.37 -8.57
C GLY A 325 19.99 19.94 -8.16
N ARG A 326 20.84 19.17 -7.47
CA ARG A 326 20.60 17.74 -7.15
C ARG A 326 19.94 17.47 -5.78
N PRO A 327 18.89 16.63 -5.67
CA PRO A 327 18.30 16.21 -4.38
C PRO A 327 19.31 15.57 -3.42
N VAL A 328 19.21 15.89 -2.13
CA VAL A 328 20.06 15.34 -1.06
C VAL A 328 19.34 14.15 -0.40
N LEU A 329 19.99 12.99 -0.37
CA LEU A 329 19.57 11.82 0.39
C LEU A 329 19.76 12.09 1.89
N PRO A 330 18.71 11.98 2.72
CA PRO A 330 18.78 12.15 4.18
C PRO A 330 19.43 10.94 4.86
N LEU A 331 20.70 10.70 4.51
CA LEU A 331 21.46 9.49 4.82
C LEU A 331 22.93 9.87 5.06
N SER A 332 23.50 9.44 6.19
CA SER A 332 24.93 9.57 6.47
C SER A 332 25.66 8.36 5.89
N LEU A 333 26.59 8.58 4.96
CA LEU A 333 27.47 7.52 4.46
C LEU A 333 28.68 7.41 5.38
N ILE A 334 28.80 6.30 6.12
CA ILE A 334 29.93 6.04 7.02
C ILE A 334 30.90 5.10 6.33
N VAL A 335 32.12 5.60 6.17
CA VAL A 335 33.24 4.89 5.56
C VAL A 335 34.37 4.79 6.57
N LYS A 336 34.76 3.57 6.84
CA LYS A 336 35.89 3.28 7.71
C LYS A 336 37.16 3.04 6.91
N THR A 337 38.32 3.51 7.38
CA THR A 337 39.59 3.33 6.67
C THR A 337 40.64 2.56 7.46
N PHE A 338 41.32 1.61 6.81
CA PHE A 338 42.48 0.93 7.38
C PHE A 338 43.65 0.92 6.38
N LEU A 339 44.61 1.84 6.60
CA LEU A 339 45.97 1.80 6.03
C LEU A 339 46.07 1.84 4.49
N ARG A 340 45.09 2.36 3.73
CA ARG A 340 45.09 2.31 2.25
C ARG A 340 44.54 3.58 1.58
N PRO A 341 45.29 4.72 1.59
CA PRO A 341 44.84 6.00 1.02
C PRO A 341 44.44 5.93 -0.47
N ALA A 342 45.08 5.05 -1.24
CA ALA A 342 44.72 4.82 -2.64
C ALA A 342 43.36 4.12 -2.83
N ILE A 343 42.92 3.35 -1.84
CA ILE A 343 41.61 2.70 -1.84
C ILE A 343 40.54 3.72 -1.44
N LEU A 344 40.77 4.49 -0.37
CA LEU A 344 39.90 5.59 0.04
C LEU A 344 39.67 6.60 -1.09
N GLU A 345 40.73 7.00 -1.81
CA GLU A 345 40.60 7.90 -2.95
C GLU A 345 39.62 7.34 -4.00
N ARG A 346 39.75 6.06 -4.34
CA ARG A 346 38.89 5.41 -5.34
C ARG A 346 37.46 5.28 -4.86
N PHE A 347 37.26 4.98 -3.58
CA PHE A 347 35.94 4.94 -2.95
C PHE A 347 35.25 6.29 -3.10
N LEU A 348 35.91 7.38 -2.67
CA LEU A 348 35.33 8.72 -2.73
C LEU A 348 35.06 9.19 -4.18
N LEU A 349 35.92 8.80 -5.13
CA LEU A 349 35.63 9.03 -6.55
C LEU A 349 34.43 8.22 -7.05
N ALA A 350 34.17 7.03 -6.50
CA ALA A 350 32.97 6.25 -6.82
C ALA A 350 31.70 6.88 -6.23
N VAL A 351 31.78 7.41 -5.00
CA VAL A 351 30.68 8.20 -4.42
C VAL A 351 30.36 9.40 -5.30
N GLY A 352 31.36 10.17 -5.72
CA GLY A 352 31.13 11.32 -6.61
C GLY A 352 30.50 10.92 -7.96
N ARG A 353 30.94 9.82 -8.58
CA ARG A 353 30.30 9.29 -9.80
C ARG A 353 28.87 8.84 -9.56
N TYR A 354 28.58 8.22 -8.42
CA TYR A 354 27.23 7.81 -8.06
C TYR A 354 26.30 9.02 -7.92
N GLU A 355 26.74 10.04 -7.18
CA GLU A 355 26.01 11.31 -7.02
C GLU A 355 25.72 11.98 -8.38
N GLU A 356 26.68 11.94 -9.32
CA GLU A 356 26.48 12.42 -10.69
C GLU A 356 25.50 11.58 -11.50
N ALA A 357 25.67 10.26 -11.52
CA ALA A 357 24.88 9.36 -12.37
C ALA A 357 23.42 9.26 -11.91
N ARG A 358 23.16 9.42 -10.61
CA ARG A 358 21.81 9.37 -10.02
C ARG A 358 21.20 10.73 -9.80
N GLU A 359 21.92 11.80 -10.08
CA GLU A 359 21.51 13.17 -9.80
C GLU A 359 21.11 13.36 -8.33
N VAL A 360 21.81 12.71 -7.39
CA VAL A 360 21.57 12.81 -5.95
C VAL A 360 22.84 13.21 -5.21
N ARG A 361 22.73 13.56 -3.92
CA ARG A 361 23.89 13.72 -3.03
C ARG A 361 23.66 13.07 -1.69
N PHE A 362 24.69 12.54 -1.05
CA PHE A 362 24.62 12.15 0.35
C PHE A 362 24.64 13.40 1.24
N ALA A 363 23.81 13.40 2.29
CA ALA A 363 23.79 14.51 3.25
C ALA A 363 25.17 14.73 3.88
N GLU A 364 25.89 13.65 4.19
CA GLU A 364 27.27 13.69 4.66
C GLU A 364 27.99 12.36 4.39
N VAL A 365 29.31 12.42 4.22
CA VAL A 365 30.19 11.26 4.13
C VAL A 365 31.20 11.34 5.27
N LEU A 366 31.09 10.44 6.25
CA LEU A 366 31.98 10.41 7.41
C LEU A 366 33.11 9.43 7.16
N VAL A 367 34.36 9.91 7.21
CA VAL A 367 35.58 9.12 7.04
C VAL A 367 36.34 9.10 8.36
N GLY A 368 36.50 7.93 8.96
CA GLY A 368 37.28 7.76 10.20
C GLY A 368 38.64 7.09 10.00
N ASP A 369 39.67 7.63 10.66
CA ASP A 369 41.02 7.05 10.73
C ASP A 369 41.26 6.39 12.10
N ASP A 370 41.02 5.09 12.23
CA ASP A 370 41.01 4.37 13.52
C ASP A 370 42.38 4.24 14.23
N SER A 371 43.47 4.76 13.65
CA SER A 371 44.81 4.73 14.26
C SER A 371 45.72 5.90 13.82
N PRO A 372 46.52 6.49 14.74
CA PRO A 372 47.52 7.52 14.42
C PRO A 372 48.72 6.98 13.62
N THR A 373 48.85 5.66 13.45
CA THR A 373 49.87 5.03 12.58
C THR A 373 49.48 5.01 11.10
N VAL A 374 48.23 5.37 10.78
CA VAL A 374 47.77 5.62 9.43
C VAL A 374 48.40 6.94 8.97
N ASP A 375 48.84 7.02 7.70
CA ASP A 375 49.27 8.30 7.11
C ASP A 375 48.01 9.18 6.94
N GLN A 376 47.52 9.76 8.05
CA GLN A 376 46.33 10.62 8.11
C GLN A 376 46.49 11.76 7.10
N ALA A 377 47.72 12.24 6.88
CA ALA A 377 48.04 13.22 5.86
C ALA A 377 47.84 12.67 4.43
N ALA A 378 48.09 11.38 4.15
CA ALA A 378 47.73 10.74 2.88
C ALA A 378 46.21 10.60 2.70
N ASN A 379 45.46 10.25 3.74
CA ASN A 379 44.00 10.22 3.68
C ASN A 379 43.43 11.62 3.44
N SER A 380 43.93 12.65 4.12
CA SER A 380 43.56 14.04 3.84
C SER A 380 43.91 14.47 2.40
N ARG A 381 45.03 14.00 1.84
CA ARG A 381 45.38 14.23 0.41
C ARG A 381 44.39 13.53 -0.54
N ALA A 382 43.98 12.30 -0.23
CA ALA A 382 42.99 11.56 -1.02
C ALA A 382 41.60 12.24 -0.98
N ILE A 383 41.15 12.65 0.21
CA ILE A 383 39.90 13.41 0.39
C ILE A 383 39.96 14.73 -0.37
N LYS A 384 41.07 15.46 -0.27
CA LYS A 384 41.26 16.72 -1.01
C LYS A 384 41.18 16.48 -2.51
N LYS A 385 41.85 15.46 -3.04
CA LYS A 385 41.81 15.13 -4.46
C LYS A 385 40.41 14.75 -4.96
N ALA A 386 39.64 14.00 -4.16
CA ALA A 386 38.26 13.68 -4.48
C ALA A 386 37.38 14.93 -4.50
N ARG A 387 37.55 15.85 -3.54
CA ARG A 387 36.86 17.16 -3.52
C ARG A 387 37.26 18.09 -4.67
N ASP A 388 38.52 18.07 -5.08
CA ASP A 388 38.98 18.85 -6.23
C ASP A 388 38.32 18.36 -7.54
N LEU A 389 37.99 17.07 -7.64
CA LEU A 389 37.28 16.45 -8.78
C LEU A 389 35.75 16.56 -8.66
N TYR A 390 35.21 16.37 -7.47
CA TYR A 390 33.78 16.45 -7.15
C TYR A 390 33.56 17.46 -6.01
N PRO A 391 33.49 18.77 -6.32
CA PRO A 391 33.41 19.83 -5.31
C PRO A 391 32.19 19.77 -4.40
N HIS A 392 31.16 19.03 -4.82
CA HIS A 392 29.90 18.87 -4.09
C HIS A 392 29.96 17.78 -3.00
N LEU A 393 31.03 16.96 -2.94
CA LEU A 393 31.18 15.90 -1.93
C LEU A 393 31.31 16.47 -0.50
N ASN A 394 30.33 16.18 0.35
CA ASN A 394 30.30 16.63 1.74
C ASN A 394 31.02 15.66 2.70
N VAL A 395 32.36 15.60 2.62
CA VAL A 395 33.18 14.65 3.40
C VAL A 395 33.67 15.21 4.74
N HIS A 396 33.36 14.57 5.86
CA HIS A 396 33.92 14.89 7.18
C HIS A 396 35.01 13.90 7.55
N HIS A 397 36.24 14.40 7.76
CA HIS A 397 37.39 13.57 8.13
C HIS A 397 37.58 13.58 9.65
N HIS A 398 37.39 12.43 10.28
CA HIS A 398 37.57 12.22 11.71
C HIS A 398 38.90 11.51 11.96
N THR A 399 39.78 12.14 12.74
CA THR A 399 41.08 11.59 13.13
C THR A 399 41.11 11.38 14.63
N TYR A 400 41.82 10.34 15.07
CA TYR A 400 41.96 10.01 16.47
C TYR A 400 43.44 10.00 16.88
N GLU A 401 43.71 10.47 18.09
CA GLU A 401 45.08 10.63 18.62
C GLU A 401 45.71 9.28 19.05
N GLU A 402 44.87 8.27 19.33
CA GLU A 402 45.28 6.93 19.74
C GLU A 402 44.63 5.87 18.83
N ASN A 403 45.20 4.65 18.82
CA ASN A 403 44.62 3.54 18.06
C ASN A 403 43.40 2.99 18.80
N ILE A 404 42.23 3.47 18.40
CA ILE A 404 40.95 3.16 19.04
C ILE A 404 40.37 1.82 18.58
N GLY A 405 40.88 1.26 17.48
CA GLY A 405 40.38 -0.01 16.94
C GLY A 405 39.09 0.13 16.14
N LEU A 406 38.76 -0.95 15.43
CA LEU A 406 37.78 -0.97 14.35
C LEU A 406 36.33 -0.80 14.83
N SER A 407 36.00 -1.34 16.00
CA SER A 407 34.66 -1.29 16.59
C SER A 407 34.38 0.07 17.23
N ASP A 408 35.31 0.61 18.01
CA ASP A 408 35.19 1.95 18.62
C ASP A 408 35.11 3.03 17.53
N GLY A 409 35.95 2.92 16.49
CA GLY A 409 35.89 3.80 15.32
C GLY A 409 34.50 3.86 14.66
N ARG A 410 33.87 2.70 14.42
CA ARG A 410 32.51 2.64 13.88
C ARG A 410 31.47 3.21 14.84
N ASN A 411 31.53 2.86 16.13
CA ASN A 411 30.61 3.38 17.13
C ASN A 411 30.66 4.92 17.19
N ARG A 412 31.87 5.51 17.17
CA ARG A 412 32.04 6.97 17.18
C ARG A 412 31.56 7.65 15.91
N LEU A 413 31.77 7.02 14.75
CA LEU A 413 31.23 7.56 13.49
C LEU A 413 29.69 7.49 13.46
N VAL A 414 29.07 6.43 14.00
CA VAL A 414 27.61 6.33 14.15
C VAL A 414 27.08 7.40 15.11
N GLN A 415 27.77 7.64 16.22
CA GLN A 415 27.44 8.74 17.13
C GLN A 415 27.56 10.12 16.44
N ALA A 416 28.57 10.29 15.59
CA ALA A 416 28.83 11.53 14.84
C ALA A 416 27.87 11.77 13.67
N ALA A 417 27.25 10.70 13.12
CA ALA A 417 26.24 10.79 12.09
C ALA A 417 25.04 11.61 12.56
N ARG A 418 24.53 12.46 11.67
CA ARG A 418 23.46 13.42 11.94
C ARG A 418 22.14 13.03 11.30
N GLN A 419 22.16 12.09 10.36
CA GLN A 419 20.96 11.62 9.67
C GLN A 419 20.34 10.43 10.42
N PRO A 420 19.01 10.28 10.39
CA PRO A 420 18.30 9.19 11.06
C PRO A 420 18.64 7.81 10.47
N HIS A 421 19.15 7.78 9.23
CA HIS A 421 19.64 6.56 8.60
C HIS A 421 21.11 6.68 8.22
N VAL A 422 21.80 5.55 8.27
CA VAL A 422 23.24 5.42 8.03
C VAL A 422 23.48 4.34 6.99
N LEU A 423 24.23 4.66 5.93
CA LEU A 423 24.79 3.66 5.03
C LEU A 423 26.20 3.33 5.53
N LEU A 424 26.40 2.13 6.05
CA LEU A 424 27.67 1.69 6.59
C LEU A 424 28.39 0.78 5.59
N CYS A 425 29.65 1.08 5.29
CA CYS A 425 30.52 0.25 4.45
C CYS A 425 32.00 0.42 4.79
N ASP A 426 32.84 -0.55 4.40
CA ASP A 426 34.30 -0.45 4.49
C ASP A 426 34.91 0.26 3.25
N ASP A 427 36.14 0.76 3.38
CA ASP A 427 36.84 1.49 2.30
C ASP A 427 37.15 0.66 1.05
N ASP A 428 37.20 -0.68 1.14
CA ASP A 428 37.50 -1.57 0.03
C ASP A 428 36.30 -1.93 -0.88
N PHE A 429 35.16 -1.27 -0.67
CA PHE A 429 33.97 -1.34 -1.53
C PHE A 429 33.96 -0.29 -2.65
N ILE A 430 33.16 -0.54 -3.68
CA ILE A 430 32.88 0.45 -4.72
C ILE A 430 31.36 0.55 -4.85
N LEU A 431 30.83 1.78 -4.70
CA LEU A 431 29.44 2.08 -5.03
C LEU A 431 29.28 2.03 -6.55
N ASP A 432 28.35 1.18 -7.00
CA ASP A 432 27.97 1.04 -8.42
C ASP A 432 26.93 2.10 -8.78
N GLU A 433 27.04 2.74 -9.95
CA GLU A 433 26.04 3.71 -10.44
C GLU A 433 24.66 3.06 -10.64
N GLU A 434 24.61 1.76 -10.86
CA GLU A 434 23.38 0.97 -10.91
C GLU A 434 22.81 0.62 -9.53
N ALA A 435 23.51 0.88 -8.43
CA ALA A 435 22.99 0.59 -7.09
C ALA A 435 21.77 1.47 -6.74
N ASP A 436 20.75 0.87 -6.14
CA ASP A 436 19.47 1.52 -5.84
C ASP A 436 19.39 1.87 -4.33
N ILE A 437 20.31 2.75 -3.90
CA ILE A 437 20.40 3.25 -2.52
C ILE A 437 19.15 4.03 -2.10
N PRO A 438 18.52 4.86 -2.96
CA PRO A 438 17.26 5.53 -2.62
C PRO A 438 16.15 4.55 -2.26
N ALA A 439 16.03 3.42 -2.97
CA ALA A 439 15.06 2.38 -2.61
C ALA A 439 15.39 1.75 -1.25
N ALA A 440 16.65 1.38 -0.99
CA ALA A 440 17.06 0.83 0.30
C ALA A 440 16.81 1.82 1.46
N LEU A 441 17.01 3.12 1.23
CA LEU A 441 16.70 4.19 2.17
C LEU A 441 15.20 4.35 2.38
N ASP A 442 14.40 4.37 1.32
CA ASP A 442 12.93 4.41 1.39
C ASP A 442 12.38 3.21 2.18
N ILE A 443 12.96 2.01 2.00
CA ILE A 443 12.61 0.82 2.79
C ILE A 443 12.95 1.01 4.27
N ALA A 444 14.13 1.55 4.59
CA ALA A 444 14.53 1.84 5.97
C ALA A 444 13.63 2.92 6.62
N GLN A 445 13.25 3.96 5.86
CA GLN A 445 12.39 5.07 6.31
C GLN A 445 10.95 4.65 6.62
N ARG A 446 10.46 3.59 5.97
CA ARG A 446 9.13 3.02 6.26
C ARG A 446 9.05 2.36 7.66
N GLY A 447 10.19 2.20 8.34
CA GLY A 447 10.26 1.60 9.69
C GLY A 447 10.01 0.09 9.72
N GLU A 448 9.86 -0.54 8.54
CA GLU A 448 9.62 -1.99 8.42
C GLU A 448 10.86 -2.81 8.81
N PHE A 449 12.05 -2.27 8.55
CA PHE A 449 13.35 -2.87 8.87
C PHE A 449 14.27 -1.82 9.48
N GLN A 450 14.96 -2.16 10.57
CA GLN A 450 15.97 -1.31 11.19
C GLN A 450 17.33 -1.41 10.47
N LEU A 451 17.51 -2.40 9.60
CA LEU A 451 18.71 -2.57 8.78
C LEU A 451 18.31 -3.20 7.44
N VAL A 452 18.76 -2.64 6.32
CA VAL A 452 18.54 -3.12 4.97
C VAL A 452 19.89 -3.26 4.28
N GLY A 453 20.37 -4.49 4.10
CA GLY A 453 21.64 -4.75 3.42
C GLY A 453 21.48 -5.36 2.04
N GLY A 454 22.55 -5.40 1.25
CA GLY A 454 22.51 -6.07 -0.06
C GLY A 454 23.67 -7.04 -0.31
N TRP A 455 23.70 -7.62 -1.51
CA TRP A 455 24.57 -8.75 -1.86
C TRP A 455 25.95 -8.30 -2.37
N LEU A 456 26.98 -9.06 -1.99
CA LEU A 456 28.37 -8.79 -2.37
C LEU A 456 28.87 -9.77 -3.44
N LYS A 457 29.62 -9.29 -4.45
CA LYS A 457 30.35 -10.12 -5.41
C LYS A 457 31.87 -10.03 -5.20
N ASN A 458 32.58 -11.16 -5.18
CA ASN A 458 34.03 -11.17 -4.96
C ASN A 458 34.92 -11.84 -6.02
N LYS A 459 36.09 -11.17 -6.14
CA LYS A 459 37.44 -11.50 -6.65
C LYS A 459 37.62 -11.70 -8.16
N TYR A 460 38.32 -10.76 -8.79
CA TYR A 460 38.79 -10.86 -10.18
C TYR A 460 40.20 -11.48 -10.22
N ASP A 461 40.37 -12.61 -10.90
CA ASP A 461 41.65 -13.28 -11.12
C ASP A 461 42.33 -12.74 -12.38
N LYS A 462 43.48 -12.06 -12.18
CA LYS A 462 44.27 -11.43 -13.24
C LYS A 462 44.94 -12.41 -14.20
N LYS A 463 45.16 -13.69 -13.83
CA LYS A 463 45.78 -14.68 -14.71
C LYS A 463 44.79 -15.28 -15.70
N THR A 464 43.53 -15.41 -15.29
CA THR A 464 42.49 -16.06 -16.08
C THR A 464 41.51 -15.06 -16.71
N GLY A 465 41.53 -13.80 -16.28
CA GLY A 465 40.56 -12.78 -16.72
C GLY A 465 39.14 -13.06 -16.23
N SER A 466 38.98 -13.99 -15.27
CA SER A 466 37.69 -14.43 -14.75
C SER A 466 37.51 -13.96 -13.32
N PHE A 467 36.26 -13.72 -12.91
CA PHE A 467 35.96 -13.66 -11.48
C PHE A 467 36.14 -15.06 -10.89
N SER A 468 36.98 -15.19 -9.87
CA SER A 468 37.05 -16.38 -9.02
C SER A 468 35.97 -16.25 -7.96
N TYR A 469 34.83 -16.87 -8.22
CA TYR A 469 33.71 -16.99 -7.29
C TYR A 469 34.15 -17.76 -6.05
N TRP A 470 34.29 -17.05 -4.94
CA TRP A 470 34.24 -17.63 -3.60
C TRP A 470 33.21 -16.84 -2.81
N GLY A 471 31.95 -17.02 -3.18
CA GLY A 471 30.79 -16.62 -2.41
C GLY A 471 29.98 -17.87 -2.12
N ALA A 472 29.68 -18.10 -0.85
CA ALA A 472 28.74 -19.09 -0.37
C ALA A 472 27.46 -19.12 -1.23
N TYR A 473 27.23 -20.22 -1.96
CA TYR A 473 25.99 -20.42 -2.71
C TYR A 473 24.89 -20.93 -1.78
N GLY A 474 24.16 -20.06 -1.07
CA GLY A 474 22.92 -20.47 -0.42
C GLY A 474 21.80 -20.69 -1.44
N THR A 475 21.32 -21.92 -1.68
CA THR A 475 19.98 -22.13 -2.23
C THR A 475 18.97 -22.07 -1.10
N MET A 476 17.96 -21.21 -1.24
CA MET A 476 16.90 -21.06 -0.25
C MET A 476 15.70 -21.92 -0.66
N SER A 477 15.29 -22.82 0.23
CA SER A 477 14.04 -23.57 0.07
C SER A 477 13.17 -23.38 1.30
N GLU A 478 11.94 -22.96 1.05
CA GLU A 478 10.94 -22.70 2.07
C GLU A 478 10.11 -23.97 2.31
N THR A 479 9.90 -24.31 3.58
CA THR A 479 8.92 -25.32 3.99
C THR A 479 7.92 -24.69 4.95
N ASP A 480 6.79 -25.36 5.17
CA ASP A 480 5.65 -24.82 5.93
C ASP A 480 5.97 -24.40 7.39
N GLU A 481 7.16 -24.71 7.93
CA GLU A 481 7.57 -24.31 9.28
C GLU A 481 8.99 -23.66 9.41
N GLU A 482 9.90 -23.76 8.43
CA GLU A 482 11.22 -23.09 8.44
C GLU A 482 11.79 -22.82 7.01
N LEU A 483 12.65 -21.81 6.92
CA LEU A 483 13.54 -21.44 5.81
C LEU A 483 14.88 -22.16 5.94
N ILE A 484 15.24 -22.96 4.94
CA ILE A 484 16.56 -23.62 4.87
C ILE A 484 17.43 -22.87 3.86
N ILE A 485 18.63 -22.45 4.30
CA ILE A 485 19.65 -21.81 3.46
C ILE A 485 20.77 -22.83 3.22
N ASN A 486 20.94 -23.30 1.99
CA ASN A 486 21.84 -24.40 1.67
C ASN A 486 23.07 -23.90 0.90
N ILE A 487 24.18 -23.68 1.61
CA ILE A 487 25.42 -23.10 1.08
C ILE A 487 26.28 -24.17 0.37
N ASN A 488 26.54 -24.11 -0.95
CA ASN A 488 27.11 -25.25 -1.71
C ASN A 488 28.38 -25.90 -1.11
N GLU A 489 28.25 -27.22 -0.93
CA GLU A 489 29.25 -28.31 -1.07
C GLU A 489 30.41 -28.44 -0.07
N GLN A 490 30.23 -28.01 1.17
CA GLN A 490 30.85 -28.69 2.32
C GLN A 490 29.74 -28.98 3.34
N PRO A 491 29.59 -30.23 3.83
CA PRO A 491 28.66 -30.50 4.91
C PRO A 491 29.16 -29.75 6.15
N ILE A 492 28.42 -28.73 6.56
CA ILE A 492 28.62 -28.04 7.83
C ILE A 492 27.74 -28.79 8.84
N ASP A 493 28.38 -29.33 9.88
CA ASP A 493 27.72 -30.12 10.92
C ASP A 493 26.77 -29.23 11.73
N GLU A 494 25.67 -29.80 12.25
CA GLU A 494 24.61 -29.06 12.97
C GLU A 494 25.09 -28.33 14.25
N ASP A 495 26.34 -28.55 14.67
CA ASP A 495 26.98 -27.89 15.80
C ASP A 495 27.73 -26.58 15.45
N ASP A 496 27.90 -26.24 14.16
CA ASP A 496 28.60 -25.01 13.75
C ASP A 496 27.60 -23.85 13.56
N LEU A 497 27.68 -22.86 14.45
CA LEU A 497 27.07 -21.52 14.28
C LEU A 497 27.29 -21.05 12.84
N ILE A 498 26.21 -20.65 12.15
CA ILE A 498 26.30 -19.99 10.83
C ILE A 498 27.44 -18.98 10.89
N PRO A 499 28.54 -19.16 10.12
CA PRO A 499 29.67 -18.26 10.21
C PRO A 499 29.20 -16.89 9.73
N SER A 500 29.11 -15.93 10.64
CA SER A 500 28.57 -14.60 10.40
C SER A 500 29.42 -13.72 9.45
N GLU A 501 30.47 -14.31 8.89
CA GLU A 501 31.20 -13.83 7.71
C GLU A 501 30.33 -13.74 6.43
N TYR A 502 29.08 -14.23 6.47
CA TYR A 502 28.12 -14.15 5.36
C TYR A 502 27.05 -13.05 5.48
N LEU A 503 27.01 -12.28 6.57
CA LEU A 503 26.00 -11.25 6.78
C LEU A 503 26.56 -9.86 6.47
N LEU A 504 26.20 -9.34 5.30
CA LEU A 504 26.10 -7.90 4.97
C LEU A 504 27.32 -7.03 5.32
N ASN A 505 28.32 -6.99 4.44
CA ASN A 505 29.44 -6.05 4.56
C ASN A 505 29.06 -4.59 4.22
N PHE A 506 27.83 -4.36 3.75
CA PHE A 506 27.25 -3.03 3.60
C PHE A 506 25.74 -3.07 3.88
N TYR A 507 25.20 -2.00 4.47
CA TYR A 507 23.77 -1.87 4.73
C TYR A 507 23.37 -0.42 5.06
N VAL A 508 22.13 -0.07 4.72
CA VAL A 508 21.43 1.11 5.24
C VAL A 508 20.74 0.72 6.54
N ALA A 509 21.03 1.38 7.65
CA ALA A 509 20.40 1.08 8.93
C ALA A 509 19.82 2.33 9.59
N ASP A 510 18.81 2.12 10.41
CA ASP A 510 18.34 3.09 11.39
C ASP A 510 19.46 3.39 12.40
N ARG A 511 19.74 4.68 12.58
CA ARG A 511 20.84 5.14 13.43
C ARG A 511 20.60 4.79 14.90
N GLU A 512 19.37 4.91 15.40
CA GLU A 512 19.01 4.58 16.79
C GLU A 512 19.15 3.08 17.06
N CYS A 513 18.86 2.25 16.07
CA CYS A 513 19.14 0.82 16.13
C CYS A 513 20.65 0.53 16.27
N LEU A 514 21.51 1.22 15.50
CA LEU A 514 22.95 1.05 15.63
C LEU A 514 23.48 1.56 16.98
N LEU A 515 22.92 2.65 17.51
CA LEU A 515 23.29 3.20 18.82
C LEU A 515 22.87 2.32 19.99
N SER A 516 21.70 1.68 19.89
CA SER A 516 21.19 0.73 20.88
C SER A 516 21.80 -0.68 20.76
N ASN A 517 22.55 -0.96 19.68
CA ASN A 517 23.29 -2.19 19.45
C ASN A 517 24.75 -1.94 18.98
N PRO A 518 25.59 -1.22 19.75
CA PRO A 518 26.92 -0.81 19.30
C PRO A 518 27.88 -1.99 19.19
N TRP A 519 28.87 -1.93 18.29
CA TRP A 519 29.93 -2.96 18.19
C TRP A 519 30.69 -3.12 19.49
N ASN A 520 31.08 -4.34 19.81
CA ASN A 520 31.85 -4.63 21.02
C ASN A 520 33.33 -4.23 20.82
N GLU A 521 33.75 -3.20 21.54
CA GLU A 521 35.07 -2.56 21.40
C GLU A 521 36.23 -3.44 21.90
N GLU A 522 35.94 -4.47 22.70
CA GLU A 522 36.96 -5.40 23.20
C GLU A 522 37.33 -6.50 22.17
N LEU A 523 36.49 -6.69 21.14
CA LEU A 523 36.71 -7.67 20.09
C LEU A 523 37.55 -7.06 18.95
N LYS A 524 38.66 -7.74 18.62
CA LYS A 524 39.55 -7.34 17.50
C LYS A 524 39.32 -8.16 16.23
N VAL A 525 38.58 -9.25 16.34
CA VAL A 525 38.19 -10.19 15.28
C VAL A 525 36.76 -10.60 15.55
N GLU A 526 36.01 -10.98 14.50
CA GLU A 526 34.61 -11.43 14.61
C GLU A 526 33.65 -10.36 15.17
N GLU A 527 34.03 -9.08 15.19
CA GLU A 527 33.21 -7.97 15.66
C GLU A 527 31.84 -7.84 14.95
N HIS A 528 31.78 -8.11 13.64
CA HIS A 528 30.53 -8.13 12.89
C HIS A 528 29.64 -9.32 13.28
N GLN A 529 30.25 -10.44 13.64
CA GLN A 529 29.56 -11.67 14.02
C GLN A 529 28.76 -11.47 15.30
N GLU A 530 29.45 -10.92 16.30
CA GLU A 530 28.87 -10.62 17.59
C GLU A 530 27.83 -9.47 17.50
N PHE A 531 28.05 -8.47 16.64
CA PHE A 531 27.07 -7.41 16.37
C PHE A 531 25.74 -7.96 15.84
N PHE A 532 25.76 -8.78 14.78
CA PHE A 532 24.53 -9.33 14.19
C PHE A 532 23.85 -10.35 15.11
N TYR A 533 24.62 -11.07 15.92
CA TYR A 533 24.06 -11.94 16.96
C TYR A 533 23.25 -11.15 17.99
N ARG A 534 23.80 -10.04 18.50
CA ARG A 534 23.09 -9.16 19.46
C ARG A 534 21.92 -8.43 18.80
N PHE A 535 22.10 -7.96 17.56
CA PHE A 535 21.06 -7.31 16.77
C PHE A 535 19.79 -8.15 16.71
N LYS A 536 19.96 -9.44 16.37
CA LYS A 536 18.86 -10.39 16.34
C LYS A 536 18.30 -10.70 17.72
N ARG A 537 19.14 -10.89 18.73
CA ARG A 537 18.70 -11.18 20.11
C ARG A 537 17.81 -10.07 20.67
N ASN A 538 18.08 -8.84 20.28
CA ASN A 538 17.31 -7.65 20.67
C ASN A 538 16.01 -7.48 19.87
N GLY A 539 15.72 -8.39 18.92
CA GLY A 539 14.46 -8.41 18.18
C GLY A 539 14.39 -7.41 17.01
N PHE A 540 15.53 -6.81 16.62
CA PHE A 540 15.58 -5.91 15.48
C PHE A 540 15.37 -6.66 14.16
N LYS A 541 14.67 -6.01 13.23
CA LYS A 541 14.33 -6.58 11.92
C LYS A 541 15.35 -6.14 10.89
N ALA A 542 15.96 -7.11 10.20
CA ALA A 542 16.81 -6.87 9.05
C ALA A 542 16.09 -7.27 7.76
N GLY A 543 16.26 -6.44 6.74
CA GLY A 543 15.85 -6.63 5.37
C GLY A 543 17.07 -6.89 4.48
N LEU A 544 16.87 -7.65 3.41
CA LEU A 544 17.84 -7.78 2.33
C LEU A 544 17.26 -7.16 1.06
N PHE A 545 18.06 -6.38 0.33
CA PHE A 545 17.67 -5.70 -0.90
C PHE A 545 18.63 -6.05 -2.05
N GLY A 546 18.07 -6.45 -3.18
CA GLY A 546 18.81 -6.99 -4.32
C GLY A 546 19.29 -5.96 -5.34
N ARG A 547 20.49 -5.39 -5.14
CA ARG A 547 21.42 -5.00 -6.23
C ARG A 547 22.88 -5.25 -5.80
N LEU A 548 23.72 -5.56 -6.79
CA LEU A 548 25.08 -6.09 -6.62
C LEU A 548 26.09 -4.98 -6.29
N PHE A 549 26.98 -5.22 -5.32
CA PHE A 549 28.15 -4.38 -5.06
C PHE A 549 29.44 -5.20 -5.22
N VAL A 550 30.51 -4.58 -5.70
CA VAL A 550 31.76 -5.27 -6.05
C VAL A 550 32.86 -4.94 -5.04
N LYS A 551 33.46 -5.98 -4.42
CA LYS A 551 34.63 -5.81 -3.56
C LYS A 551 35.91 -5.65 -4.36
N HIS A 552 36.75 -4.72 -3.97
CA HIS A 552 38.06 -4.52 -4.58
C HIS A 552 39.14 -5.43 -3.94
N THR A 553 40.01 -6.01 -4.77
CA THR A 553 41.29 -6.58 -4.28
C THR A 553 42.48 -6.13 -5.15
N ALA A 554 43.20 -5.12 -4.69
CA ALA A 554 44.58 -4.70 -5.01
C ALA A 554 45.01 -4.34 -6.47
N ASP A 555 45.48 -3.09 -6.59
CA ASP A 555 46.67 -2.60 -7.32
C ASP A 555 46.81 -2.61 -8.85
N ARG A 556 45.76 -2.42 -9.68
CA ARG A 556 45.97 -1.88 -11.06
C ARG A 556 44.89 -0.88 -11.47
N ALA A 557 45.26 0.06 -12.33
CA ALA A 557 44.56 1.31 -12.64
C ALA A 557 43.72 1.24 -13.93
N ASP A 558 43.57 0.04 -14.48
CA ASP A 558 43.29 -0.11 -15.90
C ASP A 558 41.93 -0.84 -16.04
N ASN A 559 40.88 -0.03 -16.09
CA ASN A 559 39.58 -0.33 -16.69
C ASN A 559 38.49 -1.05 -15.83
N PRO A 560 37.77 -0.32 -14.94
CA PRO A 560 36.55 -0.83 -14.29
C PRO A 560 35.27 -0.62 -15.12
N SER A 561 35.20 0.36 -16.02
CA SER A 561 33.92 0.82 -16.60
C SER A 561 33.51 0.13 -17.91
N ARG A 562 34.43 -0.49 -18.66
CA ARG A 562 34.09 -1.04 -19.99
C ARG A 562 33.87 -2.55 -20.09
N TYR A 563 33.95 -3.30 -18.98
CA TYR A 563 33.77 -4.76 -19.03
C TYR A 563 32.44 -5.24 -18.41
N ASN A 564 31.73 -4.39 -17.65
CA ASN A 564 30.38 -4.70 -17.15
C ASN A 564 29.32 -4.64 -18.28
N GLU A 565 29.54 -3.81 -19.31
CA GLU A 565 28.60 -3.66 -20.44
C GLU A 565 28.49 -4.91 -21.34
N TYR A 566 29.48 -5.81 -21.35
CA TYR A 566 29.57 -6.85 -22.38
C TYR A 566 29.18 -8.28 -21.96
N ARG A 567 28.62 -8.47 -20.74
CA ARG A 567 28.18 -9.83 -20.32
C ARG A 567 26.94 -9.95 -19.42
N PHE A 568 26.08 -8.93 -19.36
CA PHE A 568 24.78 -9.03 -18.68
C PHE A 568 23.64 -8.53 -19.55
N ALA A 569 23.48 -9.19 -20.70
CA ALA A 569 22.24 -9.18 -21.45
C ALA A 569 21.59 -10.56 -21.30
N LYS A 570 20.68 -10.70 -20.34
CA LYS A 570 19.39 -11.40 -20.46
C LYS A 570 18.82 -11.83 -19.11
N ASP A 571 17.64 -11.29 -18.86
CA ASP A 571 16.48 -11.91 -18.22
C ASP A 571 16.53 -12.15 -16.70
N ASN A 572 15.66 -11.39 -16.03
CA ASN A 572 15.14 -11.54 -14.67
C ASN A 572 16.10 -11.30 -13.50
N TRP A 573 16.09 -10.06 -13.00
CA TRP A 573 16.47 -9.75 -11.63
C TRP A 573 15.28 -9.15 -10.89
N GLU A 574 14.58 -10.03 -10.18
CA GLU A 574 13.54 -9.68 -9.22
C GLU A 574 14.17 -9.01 -7.99
N ARG A 575 13.57 -7.90 -7.55
CA ARG A 575 13.90 -7.21 -6.30
C ARG A 575 13.35 -8.04 -5.14
N TYR A 576 14.16 -8.90 -4.53
CA TYR A 576 13.74 -9.58 -3.31
C TYR A 576 13.96 -8.69 -2.09
N LEU A 577 12.89 -8.50 -1.32
CA LEU A 577 12.94 -7.97 0.05
C LEU A 577 12.72 -9.14 1.02
N PHE A 578 13.77 -9.61 1.69
CA PHE A 578 13.60 -10.69 2.69
C PHE A 578 13.36 -10.10 4.07
N ALA A 579 12.21 -10.37 4.68
CA ALA A 579 12.03 -10.19 6.11
C ALA A 579 12.58 -11.42 6.84
N ALA A 580 13.62 -11.27 7.66
CA ALA A 580 14.03 -12.33 8.58
C ALA A 580 13.55 -12.05 10.02
N PRO A 581 12.36 -12.56 10.43
CA PRO A 581 12.08 -12.73 11.85
C PRO A 581 11.92 -14.18 12.32
N GLN A 582 11.89 -15.20 11.45
CA GLN A 582 11.52 -16.56 11.90
C GLN A 582 12.59 -17.66 11.76
N THR A 583 13.66 -17.47 11.01
CA THR A 583 14.63 -18.58 10.72
C THR A 583 15.96 -18.44 11.36
N MET A 584 15.90 -18.08 12.62
CA MET A 584 17.10 -18.12 13.41
C MET A 584 16.75 -18.58 14.84
N GLY A 585 15.99 -19.68 14.95
CA GLY A 585 15.88 -20.40 16.21
C GLY A 585 14.91 -21.58 16.24
N LYS A 586 15.39 -22.79 15.94
CA LYS A 586 15.15 -23.99 16.76
C LYS A 586 16.40 -24.88 16.83
N VAL A 587 17.38 -24.49 17.65
CA VAL A 587 18.32 -25.46 18.22
C VAL A 587 17.63 -26.10 19.42
N ARG A 588 17.17 -27.35 19.26
CA ARG A 588 16.70 -28.16 20.38
C ARG A 588 17.90 -28.86 21.00
N ARG A 589 18.42 -28.33 22.11
CA ARG A 589 19.43 -29.02 22.94
C ARG A 589 18.95 -30.43 23.27
N THR A 590 19.76 -31.44 22.99
CA THR A 590 20.23 -32.40 24.01
C THR A 590 21.43 -33.19 23.46
N ILE A 591 22.64 -32.91 23.96
CA ILE A 591 23.67 -33.95 24.12
C ILE A 591 24.22 -33.85 25.54
N ASN A 592 23.93 -34.90 26.32
CA ASN A 592 24.63 -35.19 27.55
C ASN A 592 26.01 -35.79 27.21
N ARG A 593 27.11 -35.09 27.53
CA ARG A 593 28.14 -35.57 28.49
C ARG A 593 29.38 -34.67 28.59
N CYS A 594 29.63 -34.25 29.83
CA CYS A 594 30.91 -33.91 30.49
C CYS A 594 31.63 -32.62 30.05
N ARG A 595 32.12 -31.75 30.94
CA ARG A 595 32.29 -31.75 32.41
C ARG A 595 32.59 -30.30 32.84
N ASP A 596 32.09 -29.91 34.01
CA ASP A 596 32.51 -28.76 34.85
C ASP A 596 32.30 -27.34 34.26
N THR A 597 31.63 -26.36 34.88
CA THR A 597 31.14 -26.13 36.26
C THR A 597 30.17 -24.94 36.22
N ASN A 598 29.08 -25.03 37.01
CA ASN A 598 28.30 -23.95 37.66
C ASN A 598 27.77 -22.77 36.82
N PHE A 599 26.45 -22.72 36.59
CA PHE A 599 25.52 -21.70 37.13
C PHE A 599 24.09 -21.90 36.55
N GLU A 600 23.06 -21.62 37.36
CA GLU A 600 21.67 -22.08 37.24
C GLU A 600 20.78 -21.32 36.23
N ARG A 601 19.69 -22.00 35.84
CA ARG A 601 18.59 -21.59 34.94
C ARG A 601 17.66 -20.53 35.54
N TRP A 602 17.02 -19.74 34.65
CA TRP A 602 15.65 -19.27 34.82
C TRP A 602 14.77 -19.75 33.66
N VAL A 603 13.55 -20.16 33.98
CA VAL A 603 12.44 -20.55 33.09
C VAL A 603 11.39 -19.43 33.18
N VAL A 604 10.79 -19.01 32.05
CA VAL A 604 9.54 -18.26 32.07
C VAL A 604 8.56 -18.84 31.05
N ASP A 605 7.33 -18.93 31.55
CA ASP A 605 6.11 -19.58 31.10
C ASP A 605 5.47 -18.92 29.87
N SER A 606 4.71 -19.70 29.11
CA SER A 606 4.15 -19.33 27.81
C SER A 606 2.63 -19.41 27.82
N GLU A 607 1.93 -18.43 28.40
CA GLU A 607 0.47 -18.28 28.20
C GLU A 607 0.02 -16.82 28.33
N ALA A 608 -0.39 -16.20 27.21
CA ALA A 608 -1.56 -15.31 27.14
C ALA A 608 -1.85 -14.93 25.67
N ARG A 609 -3.13 -14.96 25.33
CA ARG A 609 -3.70 -14.86 23.98
C ARG A 609 -3.93 -13.41 23.54
N THR A 610 -3.75 -13.19 22.23
CA THR A 610 -4.47 -12.26 21.32
C THR A 610 -4.69 -10.80 21.74
N THR A 611 -4.21 -9.85 20.95
CA THR A 611 -5.06 -9.14 19.95
C THR A 611 -4.16 -8.60 18.83
N VAL A 612 -4.47 -8.96 17.58
CA VAL A 612 -3.84 -8.40 16.37
C VAL A 612 -4.48 -7.05 16.09
N GLN A 613 -3.69 -5.98 16.05
CA GLN A 613 -4.01 -4.78 15.27
C GLN A 613 -3.14 -4.83 14.01
N THR A 614 -3.83 -4.95 12.88
CA THR A 614 -3.27 -5.14 11.53
C THR A 614 -2.51 -3.89 11.05
N THR A 615 -1.19 -4.00 10.95
CA THR A 615 -0.41 -3.38 9.86
C THR A 615 -0.97 -3.89 8.52
N VAL A 616 -1.24 -3.01 7.55
CA VAL A 616 -1.58 -3.46 6.19
C VAL A 616 -0.30 -4.07 5.59
N PRO A 617 -0.29 -5.35 5.19
CA PRO A 617 0.88 -5.98 4.57
C PRO A 617 1.17 -5.31 3.21
N LEU A 618 2.45 -5.17 2.82
CA LEU A 618 2.79 -5.03 1.40
C LEU A 618 2.28 -6.30 0.70
N ARG A 619 1.26 -6.11 -0.12
CA ARG A 619 0.54 -7.17 -0.82
C ARG A 619 1.15 -7.25 -2.21
N GLU A 620 1.51 -8.46 -2.66
CA GLU A 620 2.05 -8.74 -4.00
C GLU A 620 1.22 -7.99 -5.06
N PRO A 621 1.82 -7.27 -6.03
CA PRO A 621 1.08 -6.61 -7.11
C PRO A 621 0.19 -7.61 -7.87
N ILE A 622 0.71 -8.81 -8.11
CA ILE A 622 -0.02 -9.92 -8.72
C ILE A 622 0.09 -11.12 -7.77
N LEU A 623 -1.02 -11.55 -7.18
CA LEU A 623 -1.02 -12.66 -6.21
C LEU A 623 -0.73 -14.01 -6.86
N GLU A 624 -1.25 -14.21 -8.07
CA GLU A 624 -1.04 -15.40 -8.90
C GLU A 624 -1.30 -15.00 -10.35
N GLN A 625 -0.57 -15.60 -11.30
CA GLN A 625 -0.84 -15.51 -12.73
C GLN A 625 -0.55 -16.84 -13.42
N SER A 626 -1.43 -17.27 -14.32
CA SER A 626 -1.21 -18.47 -15.13
C SER A 626 -0.47 -18.17 -16.44
N VAL A 627 -0.45 -16.89 -16.83
CA VAL A 627 0.09 -16.41 -18.10
C VAL A 627 0.85 -15.13 -17.85
N PRO A 628 2.00 -14.88 -18.53
CA PRO A 628 2.74 -13.63 -18.35
C PRO A 628 1.87 -12.41 -18.66
N VAL A 629 1.80 -11.49 -17.71
CA VAL A 629 1.17 -10.18 -17.87
C VAL A 629 2.23 -9.17 -18.26
N THR A 630 1.98 -8.39 -19.31
CA THR A 630 2.91 -7.38 -19.81
C THR A 630 2.26 -6.00 -19.77
N ARG A 631 2.91 -5.03 -19.13
CA ARG A 631 2.54 -3.63 -19.27
C ARG A 631 2.87 -3.16 -20.69
N ILE A 632 1.89 -2.62 -21.40
CA ILE A 632 2.07 -2.08 -22.76
C ILE A 632 2.06 -0.56 -22.80
N SER A 633 1.47 0.11 -21.79
CA SER A 633 1.52 1.55 -21.69
C SER A 633 2.84 2.05 -21.06
N PRO A 634 3.29 3.28 -21.36
CA PRO A 634 4.40 3.93 -20.67
C PRO A 634 4.24 3.96 -19.13
N ALA A 635 5.38 4.03 -18.42
CA ALA A 635 5.42 4.23 -16.97
C ALA A 635 5.22 5.72 -16.61
N PHE A 636 4.78 6.01 -15.38
CA PHE A 636 4.71 7.36 -14.76
C PHE A 636 3.58 8.32 -15.20
N GLU A 637 2.80 7.99 -16.23
CA GLU A 637 1.54 8.68 -16.58
C GLU A 637 0.33 7.74 -16.47
N GLN A 638 -0.87 8.27 -16.23
CA GLN A 638 -2.08 7.43 -16.18
C GLN A 638 -2.55 7.08 -17.59
N HIS A 639 -2.58 5.79 -17.88
CA HIS A 639 -3.06 5.25 -19.15
C HIS A 639 -4.21 4.27 -18.92
N PHE A 640 -5.26 4.35 -19.74
CA PHE A 640 -6.37 3.41 -19.68
C PHE A 640 -7.13 3.30 -21.00
N GLY A 641 -7.75 2.13 -21.21
CA GLY A 641 -8.48 1.80 -22.42
C GLY A 641 -9.89 2.38 -22.50
N GLY A 642 -10.54 2.64 -21.35
CA GLY A 642 -11.95 3.01 -21.29
C GLY A 642 -12.81 1.83 -20.85
N TYR A 643 -14.05 1.72 -21.32
CA TYR A 643 -14.98 0.66 -20.88
C TYR A 643 -14.64 -0.73 -21.48
N PHE A 644 -15.33 -1.78 -21.09
CA PHE A 644 -14.98 -3.17 -21.47
C PHE A 644 -15.63 -3.66 -22.79
N ASP A 645 -16.65 -2.96 -23.30
CA ASP A 645 -17.42 -3.34 -24.50
C ASP A 645 -16.99 -2.57 -25.76
N ILE A 646 -15.88 -1.83 -25.70
CA ILE A 646 -15.30 -1.08 -26.81
C ILE A 646 -14.10 -1.80 -27.43
N ARG A 647 -13.79 -1.49 -28.69
CA ARG A 647 -12.71 -2.13 -29.46
C ARG A 647 -11.42 -1.31 -29.40
N LEU A 648 -10.44 -1.79 -28.65
CA LEU A 648 -9.16 -1.07 -28.48
C LEU A 648 -8.06 -1.50 -29.44
N THR A 649 -8.09 -2.70 -29.98
CA THR A 649 -6.99 -3.17 -30.83
C THR A 649 -7.28 -2.94 -32.30
N SER A 650 -6.24 -2.77 -33.11
CA SER A 650 -6.34 -2.92 -34.56
C SER A 650 -6.86 -4.32 -34.94
N PRO A 651 -7.37 -4.51 -36.17
CA PRO A 651 -7.86 -5.81 -36.63
C PRO A 651 -6.84 -6.95 -36.52
N ASP A 652 -5.55 -6.65 -36.66
CA ASP A 652 -4.44 -7.60 -36.54
C ASP A 652 -3.88 -7.71 -35.11
N GLY A 653 -4.47 -7.03 -34.13
CA GLY A 653 -4.04 -7.04 -32.74
C GLY A 653 -2.76 -6.27 -32.41
N ARG A 654 -2.05 -5.72 -33.41
CA ARG A 654 -0.74 -5.07 -33.21
C ARG A 654 -0.83 -3.74 -32.46
N TYR A 655 -1.75 -2.87 -32.86
CA TYR A 655 -1.87 -1.54 -32.28
C TYR A 655 -2.96 -1.52 -31.23
N VAL A 656 -2.64 -1.01 -30.04
CA VAL A 656 -3.61 -0.84 -28.94
C VAL A 656 -3.88 0.63 -28.73
N LEU A 657 -5.14 1.02 -28.85
CA LEU A 657 -5.64 2.36 -28.54
C LEU A 657 -5.83 2.49 -27.04
N CYS A 658 -5.35 3.60 -26.49
CA CYS A 658 -5.59 3.98 -25.09
C CYS A 658 -5.64 5.50 -24.97
N GLN A 659 -6.01 5.95 -23.78
CA GLN A 659 -5.98 7.34 -23.39
C GLN A 659 -4.83 7.57 -22.40
N SER A 660 -4.02 8.61 -22.60
CA SER A 660 -3.12 9.16 -21.56
C SER A 660 -3.76 10.41 -20.95
N ALA A 661 -3.81 10.48 -19.62
CA ALA A 661 -4.41 11.60 -18.90
C ALA A 661 -3.55 12.01 -17.69
N PRO A 662 -3.68 13.26 -17.19
CA PRO A 662 -2.96 13.73 -16.01
C PRO A 662 -3.23 12.85 -14.78
N ALA A 663 -2.16 12.52 -14.04
CA ALA A 663 -2.28 11.75 -12.81
C ALA A 663 -2.83 12.63 -11.67
N THR A 664 -4.15 12.68 -11.52
CA THR A 664 -4.83 13.48 -10.48
C THR A 664 -5.62 12.59 -9.52
N ASN A 665 -5.80 13.07 -8.29
CA ASN A 665 -6.65 12.44 -7.27
C ASN A 665 -8.02 13.11 -7.20
N ARG A 666 -8.54 13.61 -8.34
CA ARG A 666 -9.83 14.31 -8.45
C ARG A 666 -10.56 13.94 -9.75
N LEU A 667 -11.85 14.27 -9.84
CA LEU A 667 -12.62 14.13 -11.08
C LEU A 667 -12.08 15.10 -12.17
N PRO A 668 -12.23 14.77 -13.47
CA PRO A 668 -11.78 15.63 -14.55
C PRO A 668 -12.53 16.97 -14.54
N VAL A 669 -11.83 18.04 -14.84
CA VAL A 669 -12.40 19.38 -15.06
C VAL A 669 -12.22 19.77 -16.53
N PRO A 670 -12.94 20.79 -17.05
CA PRO A 670 -12.89 21.17 -18.47
C PRO A 670 -11.49 21.44 -19.03
N GLU A 671 -10.55 21.85 -18.18
CA GLU A 671 -9.16 22.14 -18.55
C GLU A 671 -8.27 20.88 -18.67
N ASP A 672 -8.73 19.73 -18.17
CA ASP A 672 -7.94 18.51 -18.21
C ASP A 672 -8.00 17.88 -19.60
N MET A 673 -6.89 17.98 -20.32
CA MET A 673 -6.74 17.34 -21.63
C MET A 673 -6.26 15.90 -21.48
N ALA A 674 -6.81 15.01 -22.30
CA ALA A 674 -6.33 13.65 -22.49
C ALA A 674 -5.87 13.42 -23.93
N ASP A 675 -4.80 12.67 -24.08
CA ASP A 675 -4.23 12.29 -25.36
C ASP A 675 -4.76 10.91 -25.78
N ILE A 676 -5.19 10.81 -27.03
CA ILE A 676 -5.56 9.53 -27.64
C ILE A 676 -4.30 8.95 -28.26
N VAL A 677 -3.87 7.80 -27.77
CA VAL A 677 -2.55 7.21 -28.04
C VAL A 677 -2.72 5.80 -28.61
N LEU A 678 -1.98 5.53 -29.70
CA LEU A 678 -1.76 4.17 -30.19
C LEU A 678 -0.43 3.64 -29.65
N ILE A 679 -0.44 2.41 -29.16
CA ILE A 679 0.73 1.65 -28.71
C ILE A 679 1.02 0.57 -29.75
N ASP A 680 2.24 0.54 -30.30
CA ASP A 680 2.71 -0.53 -31.19
C ASP A 680 3.34 -1.67 -30.37
N THR A 681 2.57 -2.73 -30.14
CA THR A 681 3.00 -3.87 -29.30
C THR A 681 4.13 -4.70 -29.92
N LEU A 682 4.40 -4.56 -31.21
CA LEU A 682 5.53 -5.21 -31.89
C LEU A 682 6.74 -4.28 -32.08
N GLY A 683 6.53 -2.97 -31.92
CA GLY A 683 7.55 -1.93 -32.04
C GLY A 683 8.08 -1.46 -30.69
N GLU A 684 8.37 -2.39 -29.78
CA GLU A 684 8.86 -2.09 -28.42
C GLU A 684 7.92 -1.16 -27.63
N ASN A 685 6.60 -1.31 -27.83
CA ASN A 685 5.57 -0.47 -27.21
C ASN A 685 5.70 1.03 -27.53
N ALA A 686 6.27 1.38 -28.69
CA ALA A 686 6.34 2.76 -29.15
C ALA A 686 4.95 3.39 -29.24
N THR A 687 4.82 4.62 -28.74
CA THR A 687 3.55 5.35 -28.70
C THR A 687 3.43 6.38 -29.82
N ARG A 688 2.21 6.56 -30.34
CA ARG A 688 1.85 7.58 -31.32
C ARG A 688 0.56 8.26 -30.90
N MET A 689 0.62 9.56 -30.60
CA MET A 689 -0.58 10.38 -30.39
C MET A 689 -1.35 10.54 -31.71
N VAL A 690 -2.66 10.31 -31.68
CA VAL A 690 -3.56 10.37 -32.85
C VAL A 690 -4.76 11.31 -32.64
N GLY A 691 -4.87 11.89 -31.45
CA GLY A 691 -5.90 12.87 -31.12
C GLY A 691 -5.70 13.40 -29.71
N ARG A 692 -6.43 14.46 -29.37
CA ARG A 692 -6.49 15.05 -28.03
C ARG A 692 -7.93 15.49 -27.75
N THR A 693 -8.36 15.36 -26.50
CA THR A 693 -9.74 15.63 -26.10
C THR A 693 -9.83 16.01 -24.62
N SER A 694 -10.75 16.90 -24.27
CA SER A 694 -11.19 17.17 -22.90
C SER A 694 -12.50 16.45 -22.55
N ALA A 695 -13.15 15.81 -23.53
CA ALA A 695 -14.38 15.03 -23.33
C ALA A 695 -14.06 13.60 -22.89
N TRP A 696 -13.66 13.43 -21.62
CA TRP A 696 -13.29 12.13 -21.05
C TRP A 696 -13.67 11.99 -19.57
N CYS A 697 -13.70 10.74 -19.09
CA CYS A 697 -13.94 10.39 -17.69
C CYS A 697 -13.11 9.19 -17.25
N HIS A 698 -13.00 8.92 -15.94
CA HIS A 698 -12.17 7.83 -15.44
C HIS A 698 -12.72 6.43 -15.81
N GLN A 699 -14.04 6.22 -15.86
CA GLN A 699 -14.59 4.89 -16.14
C GLN A 699 -14.64 4.58 -17.64
N GLN A 700 -15.18 5.50 -18.45
CA GLN A 700 -15.44 5.25 -19.87
C GLN A 700 -14.38 5.86 -20.81
N GLY A 701 -13.51 6.76 -20.31
CA GLY A 701 -12.61 7.54 -21.16
C GLY A 701 -13.37 8.38 -22.19
N ALA A 702 -12.72 8.72 -23.29
CA ALA A 702 -13.34 9.41 -24.41
C ALA A 702 -14.15 8.49 -25.36
N HIS A 703 -14.55 7.29 -24.92
CA HIS A 703 -15.13 6.24 -25.79
C HIS A 703 -14.27 5.95 -27.04
N ALA A 704 -12.95 6.13 -26.91
CA ALA A 704 -12.00 5.95 -28.00
C ALA A 704 -11.94 4.49 -28.44
N GLN A 705 -12.27 4.21 -29.69
CA GLN A 705 -12.34 2.85 -30.21
C GLN A 705 -12.15 2.76 -31.73
N TYR A 706 -11.78 1.58 -32.21
CA TYR A 706 -11.78 1.24 -33.63
C TYR A 706 -13.20 1.10 -34.17
N ILE A 707 -13.47 1.66 -35.36
CA ILE A 707 -14.76 1.53 -36.04
C ILE A 707 -14.88 0.11 -36.63
N PRO A 708 -15.92 -0.67 -36.28
CA PRO A 708 -16.12 -2.00 -36.85
C PRO A 708 -16.19 -1.99 -38.38
N GLY A 709 -15.51 -2.94 -39.04
CA GLY A 709 -15.55 -3.09 -40.50
C GLY A 709 -14.79 -2.02 -41.30
N GLY A 710 -14.02 -1.14 -40.66
CA GLY A 710 -13.09 -0.21 -41.31
C GLY A 710 -11.64 -0.62 -41.10
N GLU A 711 -10.83 -0.61 -42.16
CA GLU A 711 -9.37 -0.73 -42.02
C GLU A 711 -8.81 0.61 -41.49
N ASP A 712 -8.13 0.55 -40.36
CA ASP A 712 -7.34 1.64 -39.77
C ASP A 712 -8.09 2.97 -39.50
N ARG A 713 -9.34 2.90 -39.02
CA ARG A 713 -10.11 4.08 -38.57
C ARG A 713 -10.54 3.96 -37.12
N ILE A 714 -10.36 5.04 -36.37
CA ILE A 714 -10.80 5.17 -34.98
C ILE A 714 -11.83 6.28 -34.83
N ILE A 715 -12.57 6.27 -33.74
CA ILE A 715 -13.47 7.34 -33.34
C ILE A 715 -13.36 7.57 -31.83
N PHE A 716 -13.43 8.82 -31.40
CA PHE A 716 -13.43 9.22 -29.99
C PHE A 716 -14.26 10.49 -29.78
N ASN A 717 -14.70 10.72 -28.56
CA ASN A 717 -15.47 11.89 -28.19
C ASN A 717 -14.57 13.11 -27.98
N VAL A 718 -15.09 14.27 -28.38
CA VAL A 718 -14.43 15.57 -28.26
C VAL A 718 -15.41 16.62 -27.78
N PHE A 719 -14.91 17.66 -27.11
CA PHE A 719 -15.65 18.90 -26.98
C PHE A 719 -15.34 19.75 -28.22
N ASP A 720 -16.36 20.07 -29.03
CA ASP A 720 -16.20 20.88 -30.23
C ASP A 720 -16.43 22.36 -29.88
N GLU A 721 -15.33 23.10 -29.77
CA GLU A 721 -15.36 24.54 -29.46
C GLU A 721 -16.17 25.37 -30.47
N ALA A 722 -16.27 24.93 -31.73
CA ALA A 722 -17.00 25.67 -32.75
C ALA A 722 -18.51 25.59 -32.55
N THR A 723 -19.01 24.46 -32.03
CA THR A 723 -20.43 24.29 -31.70
C THR A 723 -20.73 24.57 -30.23
N GLY A 724 -19.71 24.54 -29.36
CA GLY A 724 -19.86 24.62 -27.90
C GLY A 724 -20.56 23.40 -27.31
N ASP A 725 -20.45 22.23 -27.97
CA ASP A 725 -21.14 21.00 -27.60
C ASP A 725 -20.21 19.78 -27.70
N PHE A 726 -20.56 18.68 -27.05
CA PHE A 726 -19.87 17.42 -27.23
C PHE A 726 -20.17 16.83 -28.61
N ALA A 727 -19.13 16.29 -29.23
CA ALA A 727 -19.16 15.70 -30.56
C ALA A 727 -18.31 14.41 -30.56
N SER A 728 -18.22 13.76 -31.72
CA SER A 728 -17.27 12.67 -31.92
C SER A 728 -16.45 12.90 -33.19
N ARG A 729 -15.23 12.40 -33.20
CA ARG A 729 -14.27 12.60 -34.27
C ARG A 729 -13.74 11.26 -34.76
N GLU A 730 -13.99 10.98 -36.03
CA GLU A 730 -13.43 9.85 -36.76
C GLU A 730 -12.06 10.25 -37.34
N VAL A 731 -11.05 9.41 -37.19
CA VAL A 731 -9.69 9.62 -37.70
C VAL A 731 -9.25 8.42 -38.52
N ASP A 732 -8.84 8.68 -39.76
CA ASP A 732 -8.16 7.72 -40.63
C ASP A 732 -6.68 7.66 -40.26
N LEU A 733 -6.22 6.55 -39.67
CA LEU A 733 -4.89 6.43 -39.07
C LEU A 733 -3.76 6.43 -40.10
N ALA A 734 -4.06 6.11 -41.35
CA ALA A 734 -3.10 6.06 -42.45
C ALA A 734 -2.87 7.44 -43.07
N SER A 735 -3.95 8.20 -43.29
CA SER A 735 -3.91 9.52 -43.94
C SER A 735 -3.93 10.69 -42.97
N GLY A 736 -4.30 10.47 -41.70
CA GLY A 736 -4.54 11.50 -40.69
C GLY A 736 -5.79 12.34 -40.95
N LYS A 737 -6.65 11.96 -41.92
CA LYS A 737 -7.85 12.72 -42.24
C LYS A 737 -8.90 12.54 -41.15
N GLU A 738 -9.44 13.67 -40.69
CA GLU A 738 -10.47 13.71 -39.66
C GLU A 738 -11.86 13.97 -40.24
N ARG A 739 -12.86 13.45 -39.54
CA ARG A 739 -14.27 13.71 -39.82
C ARG A 739 -15.05 13.84 -38.51
N SER A 740 -15.67 14.98 -38.30
CA SER A 740 -16.52 15.22 -37.11
C SER A 740 -17.95 14.75 -37.33
N HIS A 741 -18.58 14.30 -36.24
CA HIS A 741 -19.99 13.96 -36.15
C HIS A 741 -20.65 14.77 -35.02
N PRO A 742 -21.92 15.16 -35.16
CA PRO A 742 -22.55 16.22 -34.35
C PRO A 742 -22.89 15.82 -32.90
N ARG A 743 -22.61 14.59 -32.46
CA ARG A 743 -22.87 14.10 -31.09
C ARG A 743 -21.76 13.17 -30.63
N PRO A 744 -21.51 13.07 -29.30
CA PRO A 744 -20.60 12.07 -28.76
C PRO A 744 -21.19 10.67 -28.93
N ILE A 745 -20.35 9.66 -29.10
CA ILE A 745 -20.74 8.26 -29.16
C ILE A 745 -20.71 7.64 -27.76
N SER A 746 -21.63 6.70 -27.52
CA SER A 746 -21.58 5.77 -26.38
C SER A 746 -21.52 4.31 -26.81
N ALA A 747 -21.97 3.99 -28.04
CA ALA A 747 -21.85 2.66 -28.63
C ALA A 747 -21.87 2.73 -30.16
N LEU A 748 -21.26 1.75 -30.81
CA LEU A 748 -21.28 1.56 -32.26
C LEU A 748 -21.99 0.25 -32.62
N SER A 749 -22.73 0.24 -33.72
CA SER A 749 -23.31 -0.98 -34.27
C SER A 749 -22.21 -1.95 -34.73
N PRO A 750 -22.47 -3.27 -34.75
CA PRO A 750 -21.47 -4.26 -35.16
C PRO A 750 -20.89 -4.08 -36.57
N ASP A 751 -21.63 -3.40 -37.46
CA ASP A 751 -21.21 -3.04 -38.83
C ASP A 751 -20.52 -1.67 -38.93
N GLY A 752 -20.38 -0.95 -37.81
CA GLY A 752 -19.72 0.35 -37.69
C GLY A 752 -20.42 1.48 -38.44
N ARG A 753 -21.70 1.32 -38.82
CA ARG A 753 -22.45 2.34 -39.57
C ARG A 753 -23.27 3.25 -38.69
N THR A 754 -23.77 2.75 -37.58
CA THR A 754 -24.70 3.44 -36.69
C THR A 754 -24.04 3.66 -35.34
N ALA A 755 -24.24 4.85 -34.78
CA ALA A 755 -23.81 5.19 -33.43
C ALA A 755 -25.02 5.51 -32.55
N ALA A 756 -24.94 5.13 -31.28
CA ALA A 756 -25.84 5.56 -30.23
C ALA A 756 -25.14 6.61 -29.35
N SER A 757 -25.90 7.57 -28.85
CA SER A 757 -25.41 8.73 -28.09
C SER A 757 -26.30 9.00 -26.88
N LEU A 758 -25.64 9.35 -25.77
CA LEU A 758 -26.26 9.70 -24.49
C LEU A 758 -25.95 11.17 -24.16
N ASN A 759 -26.62 11.71 -23.14
CA ASN A 759 -26.31 13.01 -22.59
C ASN A 759 -25.18 12.89 -21.55
N PHE A 760 -23.94 13.13 -21.98
CA PHE A 760 -22.75 13.03 -21.12
C PHE A 760 -22.66 14.16 -20.07
N SER A 761 -23.32 15.31 -20.28
CA SER A 761 -23.45 16.37 -19.27
C SER A 761 -24.35 15.93 -18.12
N ARG A 762 -25.52 15.37 -18.44
CA ARG A 762 -26.43 14.79 -17.43
C ARG A 762 -25.80 13.62 -16.70
N LEU A 763 -24.99 12.82 -17.39
CA LEU A 763 -24.17 11.82 -16.72
C LEU A 763 -23.15 12.45 -15.78
N TYR A 764 -22.54 13.57 -16.13
CA TYR A 764 -21.53 14.21 -15.27
C TYR A 764 -22.15 14.75 -13.98
N ASP A 765 -23.31 15.40 -14.09
CA ASP A 765 -24.00 16.00 -12.93
C ASP A 765 -24.50 14.96 -11.91
N TYR A 766 -24.89 13.76 -12.37
CA TYR A 766 -25.49 12.72 -11.51
C TYR A 766 -24.59 11.49 -11.29
N ARG A 767 -23.59 11.29 -12.16
CA ARG A 767 -22.61 10.18 -12.18
C ARG A 767 -21.25 10.64 -12.73
N PRO A 768 -20.53 11.50 -12.01
CA PRO A 768 -19.35 12.18 -12.53
C PRO A 768 -18.23 11.25 -13.01
N GLY A 769 -18.15 9.99 -12.55
CA GLY A 769 -17.22 9.00 -13.09
C GLY A 769 -17.47 8.56 -14.54
N TYR A 770 -18.67 8.83 -15.07
CA TYR A 770 -19.21 8.30 -16.33
C TYR A 770 -19.57 9.41 -17.34
N GLY A 771 -19.64 10.67 -16.93
CA GLY A 771 -19.96 11.82 -17.79
C GLY A 771 -18.76 12.71 -18.09
N TYR A 772 -18.96 13.75 -18.91
CA TYR A 772 -17.90 14.67 -19.33
C TYR A 772 -18.05 16.06 -18.72
N ALA A 773 -16.94 16.60 -18.21
CA ALA A 773 -16.85 17.97 -17.74
C ALA A 773 -16.79 18.92 -18.95
N HIS A 774 -17.67 19.93 -19.03
CA HIS A 774 -17.56 21.14 -19.89
C HIS A 774 -18.87 21.92 -19.86
N ILE A 775 -19.99 21.20 -19.99
CA ILE A 775 -21.32 21.77 -20.15
C ILE A 775 -22.21 21.19 -19.05
N PRO A 776 -22.91 22.02 -18.26
CA PRO A 776 -23.98 21.56 -17.36
C PRO A 776 -25.09 20.83 -18.15
N ASP A 777 -25.92 20.01 -17.49
CA ASP A 777 -27.07 19.37 -18.15
C ASP A 777 -27.92 20.41 -18.92
N PRO A 778 -28.01 20.35 -20.26
CA PRO A 778 -28.69 21.37 -21.08
C PRO A 778 -30.21 21.45 -20.82
N VAL A 779 -30.79 20.41 -20.21
CA VAL A 779 -32.19 20.30 -19.81
C VAL A 779 -32.37 20.48 -18.29
N GLY A 780 -31.30 20.94 -17.60
CA GLY A 780 -31.33 21.49 -16.25
C GLY A 780 -32.00 20.59 -15.21
N GLU A 781 -33.00 21.14 -14.51
CA GLU A 781 -33.76 20.49 -13.44
C GLU A 781 -34.84 19.49 -13.95
N GLU A 782 -35.08 19.37 -15.25
CA GLU A 782 -36.15 18.50 -15.76
C GLU A 782 -35.87 17.01 -15.45
N ASN A 783 -36.78 16.39 -14.71
CA ASN A 783 -36.57 15.03 -14.20
C ASN A 783 -36.57 13.97 -15.32
N ALA A 784 -37.41 14.12 -16.34
CA ALA A 784 -37.40 13.28 -17.55
C ALA A 784 -37.90 14.09 -18.77
N PRO A 785 -37.01 14.83 -19.44
CA PRO A 785 -37.38 15.71 -20.55
C PRO A 785 -37.85 14.93 -21.79
N GLU A 786 -38.78 15.51 -22.55
CA GLU A 786 -39.22 14.99 -23.85
C GLU A 786 -38.18 15.21 -24.96
N SER A 787 -37.39 16.28 -24.81
CA SER A 787 -36.47 16.78 -25.83
C SER A 787 -35.12 16.08 -25.87
N ASP A 788 -34.85 15.19 -24.91
CA ASP A 788 -33.57 14.50 -24.77
C ASP A 788 -33.72 13.06 -24.26
N GLY A 789 -32.68 12.24 -24.46
CA GLY A 789 -32.69 10.81 -24.13
C GLY A 789 -31.65 10.04 -24.94
N LEU A 790 -32.06 8.91 -25.52
CA LEU A 790 -31.24 8.08 -26.38
C LEU A 790 -31.31 8.58 -27.83
N TRP A 791 -30.15 8.93 -28.38
CA TRP A 791 -30.00 9.38 -29.76
C TRP A 791 -29.31 8.33 -30.62
N VAL A 792 -29.72 8.21 -31.88
CA VAL A 792 -29.11 7.31 -32.88
C VAL A 792 -28.82 8.07 -34.17
N PHE A 793 -27.67 7.80 -34.80
CA PHE A 793 -27.32 8.38 -36.10
C PHE A 793 -26.43 7.46 -36.95
N ASP A 794 -26.51 7.64 -38.27
CA ASP A 794 -25.62 7.00 -39.25
C ASP A 794 -24.35 7.85 -39.46
N LEU A 795 -23.17 7.24 -39.27
CA LEU A 795 -21.88 7.91 -39.37
C LEU A 795 -21.56 8.42 -40.78
N LYS A 796 -22.23 7.96 -41.85
CA LYS A 796 -22.01 8.45 -43.22
C LYS A 796 -22.87 9.64 -43.57
N LYS A 797 -24.16 9.65 -43.26
CA LYS A 797 -25.07 10.73 -43.70
C LYS A 797 -26.26 11.00 -42.77
N GLY A 798 -26.30 10.38 -41.59
CA GLY A 798 -27.44 10.47 -40.68
C GLY A 798 -27.45 11.77 -39.89
N LYS A 799 -28.60 12.48 -39.88
CA LYS A 799 -28.89 13.43 -38.80
C LYS A 799 -29.21 12.62 -37.53
N PRO A 800 -28.73 13.04 -36.34
CA PRO A 800 -29.18 12.47 -35.08
C PRO A 800 -30.69 12.47 -34.93
N GLN A 801 -31.23 11.33 -34.51
CA GLN A 801 -32.63 11.12 -34.22
C GLN A 801 -32.75 10.70 -32.76
N LEU A 802 -33.61 11.40 -32.01
CA LEU A 802 -34.01 10.97 -30.67
C LEU A 802 -34.95 9.77 -30.86
N VAL A 803 -34.52 8.60 -30.42
CA VAL A 803 -35.28 7.35 -30.59
C VAL A 803 -36.08 6.99 -29.35
N ILE A 804 -35.59 7.36 -28.16
CA ILE A 804 -36.30 7.23 -26.88
C ILE A 804 -36.00 8.46 -26.05
N SER A 805 -37.02 9.27 -25.74
CA SER A 805 -36.89 10.37 -24.78
C SER A 805 -36.91 9.86 -23.35
N TYR A 806 -36.38 10.64 -22.41
CA TYR A 806 -36.52 10.32 -21.00
C TYR A 806 -37.98 10.26 -20.57
N GLN A 807 -38.83 11.15 -21.11
CA GLN A 807 -40.27 11.13 -20.86
C GLN A 807 -40.91 9.81 -21.33
N ALA A 808 -40.63 9.36 -22.56
CA ALA A 808 -41.18 8.11 -23.07
C ALA A 808 -40.73 6.90 -22.23
N ALA A 809 -39.49 6.90 -21.76
CA ALA A 809 -39.00 5.86 -20.85
C ALA A 809 -39.69 5.89 -19.48
N ARG A 810 -40.00 7.09 -18.94
CA ARG A 810 -40.79 7.24 -17.71
C ARG A 810 -42.20 6.70 -17.90
N GLU A 811 -42.90 7.13 -18.96
CA GLU A 811 -44.27 6.71 -19.27
C GLU A 811 -44.36 5.18 -19.38
N PHE A 812 -43.42 4.56 -20.12
CA PHE A 812 -43.30 3.11 -20.19
C PHE A 812 -43.15 2.45 -18.80
N LEU A 813 -42.26 2.98 -17.94
CA LEU A 813 -42.05 2.40 -16.61
C LEU A 813 -43.26 2.60 -15.68
N LEU A 814 -43.98 3.71 -15.78
CA LEU A 814 -45.23 3.94 -15.05
C LEU A 814 -46.32 2.96 -15.51
N GLU A 815 -46.45 2.72 -16.82
CA GLU A 815 -47.37 1.71 -17.36
C GLU A 815 -47.05 0.28 -16.87
N GLU A 816 -45.75 -0.03 -16.68
CA GLU A 816 -45.28 -1.29 -16.11
C GLU A 816 -45.41 -1.35 -14.56
N GLY A 817 -45.92 -0.29 -13.92
CA GLY A 817 -46.21 -0.24 -12.49
C GLY A 817 -45.07 0.20 -11.58
N TYR A 818 -44.08 0.95 -12.08
CA TYR A 818 -42.97 1.50 -11.30
C TYR A 818 -43.23 2.97 -10.91
N ASP A 819 -44.16 3.20 -9.97
CA ASP A 819 -44.59 4.54 -9.55
C ASP A 819 -43.44 5.42 -9.03
N GLU A 820 -42.35 4.83 -8.53
CA GLU A 820 -41.19 5.56 -8.01
C GLU A 820 -40.47 6.44 -9.04
N VAL A 821 -40.70 6.24 -10.34
CA VAL A 821 -40.05 7.04 -11.41
C VAL A 821 -40.81 8.31 -11.77
N GLU A 822 -42.02 8.51 -11.22
CA GLU A 822 -42.90 9.65 -11.53
C GLU A 822 -42.17 10.98 -11.35
N ASP A 823 -41.55 11.17 -10.17
CA ASP A 823 -40.81 12.38 -9.81
C ASP A 823 -39.29 12.20 -9.83
N ALA A 824 -38.77 11.04 -10.22
CA ALA A 824 -37.34 10.76 -10.17
C ALA A 824 -36.59 11.33 -11.38
N LYS A 825 -35.37 11.84 -11.16
CA LYS A 825 -34.44 12.22 -12.23
C LYS A 825 -33.95 10.97 -12.94
N LEU A 826 -34.23 10.87 -14.24
CA LEU A 826 -33.81 9.74 -15.08
C LEU A 826 -32.49 10.01 -15.81
N VAL A 827 -31.61 9.01 -15.86
CA VAL A 827 -30.30 9.08 -16.50
C VAL A 827 -29.98 7.76 -17.22
N PHE A 828 -29.77 7.81 -18.54
CA PHE A 828 -29.27 6.66 -19.28
C PHE A 828 -27.76 6.55 -19.05
N ASN A 829 -27.33 5.46 -18.43
CA ASN A 829 -25.93 5.28 -18.01
C ASN A 829 -25.09 4.51 -19.04
N HIS A 830 -25.70 3.59 -19.77
CA HIS A 830 -25.01 2.82 -20.80
C HIS A 830 -25.97 2.37 -21.88
N VAL A 831 -25.47 2.27 -23.11
CA VAL A 831 -26.13 1.63 -24.26
C VAL A 831 -25.19 0.62 -24.91
N ALA A 832 -25.72 -0.46 -25.46
CA ALA A 832 -24.95 -1.38 -26.30
C ALA A 832 -25.82 -2.05 -27.36
N PHE A 833 -25.31 -2.16 -28.59
CA PHE A 833 -25.96 -2.90 -29.66
C PHE A 833 -25.82 -4.41 -29.46
N ASN A 834 -26.85 -5.17 -29.84
CA ASN A 834 -26.73 -6.62 -29.96
C ASN A 834 -25.84 -7.01 -31.16
N THR A 835 -25.58 -8.29 -31.31
CA THR A 835 -24.53 -8.80 -32.21
C THR A 835 -24.79 -8.59 -33.70
N ASP A 836 -26.05 -8.37 -34.11
CA ASP A 836 -26.43 -8.05 -35.48
C ASP A 836 -26.89 -6.58 -35.66
N GLY A 837 -26.89 -5.80 -34.58
CA GLY A 837 -27.28 -4.40 -34.57
C GLY A 837 -28.78 -4.14 -34.70
N SER A 838 -29.63 -5.16 -34.61
CA SER A 838 -31.09 -5.01 -34.66
C SER A 838 -31.68 -4.43 -33.36
N LYS A 839 -31.02 -4.61 -32.22
CA LYS A 839 -31.48 -4.20 -30.88
C LYS A 839 -30.43 -3.43 -30.11
N MET A 840 -30.89 -2.68 -29.12
CA MET A 840 -30.05 -1.95 -28.16
C MET A 840 -30.48 -2.29 -26.73
N LEU A 841 -29.51 -2.58 -25.87
CA LEU A 841 -29.68 -2.60 -24.43
C LEU A 841 -29.44 -1.20 -23.86
N LEU A 842 -30.21 -0.82 -22.83
CA LEU A 842 -30.09 0.43 -22.10
C LEU A 842 -30.08 0.16 -20.59
N LEU A 843 -29.10 0.73 -19.89
CA LEU A 843 -29.15 0.85 -18.44
C LEU A 843 -29.71 2.22 -18.07
N LEU A 844 -30.95 2.23 -17.59
CA LEU A 844 -31.63 3.45 -17.13
C LEU A 844 -31.59 3.53 -15.61
N ARG A 845 -31.08 4.63 -15.08
CA ARG A 845 -30.94 4.87 -13.64
C ARG A 845 -31.84 6.00 -13.20
N TYR A 846 -32.30 5.96 -11.95
CA TYR A 846 -33.12 7.03 -11.40
C TYR A 846 -32.62 7.51 -10.03
N PHE A 847 -32.89 8.78 -9.74
CA PHE A 847 -32.49 9.46 -8.51
C PHE A 847 -33.69 10.18 -7.89
N SER A 848 -33.91 9.93 -6.59
CA SER A 848 -34.93 10.59 -5.77
C SER A 848 -34.46 10.68 -4.31
N ASP A 849 -35.11 11.53 -3.51
CA ASP A 849 -34.80 11.73 -2.08
C ASP A 849 -34.84 10.43 -1.26
N ASN A 850 -35.60 9.43 -1.73
CA ASN A 850 -35.85 8.17 -1.02
C ASN A 850 -34.92 7.01 -1.46
N ALA A 851 -34.21 7.13 -2.58
CA ALA A 851 -33.35 6.08 -3.09
C ALA A 851 -32.26 6.63 -4.02
N PRO A 852 -30.99 6.71 -3.56
CA PRO A 852 -29.89 6.97 -4.46
C PRO A 852 -29.57 5.68 -5.21
N PHE A 853 -29.94 5.64 -6.49
CA PHE A 853 -29.33 4.80 -7.53
C PHE A 853 -29.88 3.39 -7.90
N PRO A 854 -31.19 3.17 -8.08
CA PRO A 854 -31.68 1.93 -8.69
C PRO A 854 -31.51 1.95 -10.23
N THR A 855 -31.40 0.76 -10.85
CA THR A 855 -31.13 0.59 -12.29
C THR A 855 -32.14 -0.36 -12.93
N PHE A 856 -32.73 0.06 -14.05
CA PHE A 856 -33.54 -0.77 -14.94
C PHE A 856 -32.72 -1.25 -16.13
N THR A 857 -32.90 -2.51 -16.49
CA THR A 857 -32.32 -3.11 -17.69
C THR A 857 -33.37 -3.16 -18.78
N LEU A 858 -33.25 -2.28 -19.77
CA LEU A 858 -34.20 -2.15 -20.86
C LEU A 858 -33.59 -2.64 -22.18
N VAL A 859 -34.42 -3.13 -23.09
CA VAL A 859 -34.05 -3.46 -24.46
C VAL A 859 -35.07 -2.87 -25.42
N CYS A 860 -34.61 -2.31 -26.53
CA CYS A 860 -35.46 -1.83 -27.63
C CYS A 860 -34.88 -2.25 -28.97
N ASP A 861 -35.67 -2.14 -30.04
CA ASP A 861 -35.16 -2.21 -31.39
C ASP A 861 -34.33 -0.96 -31.71
N ARG A 862 -33.52 -1.02 -32.78
CA ARG A 862 -32.59 0.06 -33.15
C ARG A 862 -33.26 1.44 -33.33
N ASP A 863 -34.53 1.48 -33.72
CA ASP A 863 -35.30 2.71 -33.91
C ASP A 863 -36.01 3.19 -32.64
N GLY A 864 -35.79 2.53 -31.50
CA GLY A 864 -36.41 2.83 -30.20
C GLY A 864 -37.76 2.14 -29.98
N SER A 865 -38.31 1.46 -31.00
CA SER A 865 -39.56 0.72 -30.85
C SER A 865 -39.37 -0.56 -30.01
N ASN A 866 -40.49 -1.18 -29.60
CA ASN A 866 -40.50 -2.43 -28.82
C ASN A 866 -39.65 -2.35 -27.54
N LEU A 867 -39.71 -1.21 -26.84
CA LEU A 867 -39.07 -1.04 -25.54
C LEU A 867 -39.65 -2.04 -24.53
N LYS A 868 -38.78 -2.79 -23.86
CA LYS A 868 -39.10 -3.80 -22.86
C LYS A 868 -38.16 -3.68 -21.67
N LYS A 869 -38.67 -3.91 -20.46
CA LYS A 869 -37.84 -4.23 -19.29
C LYS A 869 -37.54 -5.73 -19.33
N VAL A 870 -36.27 -6.09 -19.41
CA VAL A 870 -35.87 -7.50 -19.58
C VAL A 870 -35.28 -8.13 -18.31
N PHE A 871 -34.82 -7.33 -17.36
CA PHE A 871 -34.27 -7.83 -16.11
C PHE A 871 -34.40 -6.83 -14.96
N GLY A 872 -34.17 -7.30 -13.73
CA GLY A 872 -34.04 -6.47 -12.53
C GLY A 872 -32.77 -5.63 -12.55
N PHE A 873 -32.10 -5.55 -11.40
CA PHE A 873 -30.83 -4.82 -11.29
C PHE A 873 -29.74 -5.53 -12.10
N CYS A 874 -29.14 -4.79 -13.04
CA CYS A 874 -27.96 -5.19 -13.80
C CYS A 874 -26.83 -4.18 -13.55
N SER A 875 -25.64 -4.72 -13.31
CA SER A 875 -24.41 -3.94 -13.11
C SER A 875 -23.54 -3.94 -14.37
N HIS A 876 -23.36 -5.10 -14.99
CA HIS A 876 -22.55 -5.33 -16.18
C HIS A 876 -23.23 -6.35 -17.07
N TYR A 877 -22.99 -6.28 -18.38
CA TYR A 877 -23.64 -7.13 -19.36
C TYR A 877 -22.80 -7.29 -20.62
N HIS A 878 -23.10 -8.30 -21.42
CA HIS A 878 -22.61 -8.43 -22.80
C HIS A 878 -23.54 -9.31 -23.63
N TRP A 879 -23.76 -8.95 -24.90
CA TRP A 879 -24.53 -9.78 -25.82
C TRP A 879 -23.75 -11.03 -26.21
N LYS A 880 -24.34 -12.22 -26.02
CA LYS A 880 -23.82 -13.51 -26.49
C LYS A 880 -24.21 -13.78 -27.94
N ASP A 881 -25.43 -13.41 -28.32
CA ASP A 881 -25.92 -13.42 -29.69
C ASP A 881 -27.02 -12.35 -29.87
N ALA A 882 -27.79 -12.41 -30.95
CA ALA A 882 -28.83 -11.43 -31.25
C ALA A 882 -29.98 -11.41 -30.21
N LYS A 883 -30.15 -12.48 -29.41
CA LYS A 883 -31.25 -12.69 -28.47
C LYS A 883 -30.79 -12.98 -27.04
N ILE A 884 -29.59 -13.52 -26.86
CA ILE A 884 -29.08 -13.90 -25.54
C ILE A 884 -28.14 -12.82 -25.02
N LEU A 885 -28.46 -12.34 -23.82
CA LEU A 885 -27.68 -11.40 -23.04
C LEU A 885 -27.07 -12.11 -21.84
N VAL A 886 -25.78 -11.95 -21.60
CA VAL A 886 -25.18 -12.26 -20.30
C VAL A 886 -25.16 -11.01 -19.45
N LEU A 887 -25.54 -11.15 -18.18
CA LEU A 887 -25.54 -10.04 -17.23
C LEU A 887 -25.11 -10.48 -15.83
N SER A 888 -24.43 -9.58 -15.14
CA SER A 888 -24.16 -9.64 -13.70
C SER A 888 -25.25 -8.86 -12.97
N GLY A 889 -26.14 -9.55 -12.25
CA GLY A 889 -27.36 -8.93 -11.73
C GLY A 889 -28.08 -9.73 -10.66
N GLY A 890 -29.25 -9.22 -10.24
CA GLY A 890 -30.16 -9.92 -9.33
C GLY A 890 -31.62 -9.56 -9.61
N GLU A 891 -32.54 -10.47 -9.31
CA GLU A 891 -33.98 -10.28 -9.59
C GLU A 891 -34.61 -9.11 -8.79
N GLY A 892 -34.00 -8.66 -7.69
CA GLY A 892 -34.50 -7.57 -6.84
C GLY A 892 -34.08 -6.16 -7.28
N MET A 893 -34.88 -5.14 -6.90
CA MET A 893 -34.72 -3.75 -7.32
C MET A 893 -33.76 -2.87 -6.50
N THR A 894 -33.04 -3.40 -5.50
CA THR A 894 -32.20 -2.56 -4.62
C THR A 894 -30.78 -3.09 -4.41
N ARG A 895 -29.82 -2.17 -4.27
CA ARG A 895 -28.41 -2.42 -3.93
C ARG A 895 -28.22 -3.13 -2.56
N LYS A 896 -29.27 -3.29 -1.75
CA LYS A 896 -29.18 -3.96 -0.44
C LYS A 896 -28.98 -5.48 -0.53
N THR A 897 -29.06 -6.08 -1.72
CA THR A 897 -28.77 -7.49 -2.00
C THR A 897 -27.42 -7.73 -2.69
N VAL A 898 -26.51 -6.75 -2.70
CA VAL A 898 -25.17 -6.82 -3.36
C VAL A 898 -24.33 -8.04 -2.96
N GLY A 899 -24.62 -8.71 -1.84
CA GLY A 899 -23.99 -9.99 -1.47
C GLY A 899 -24.53 -11.23 -2.20
N GLN A 900 -25.41 -11.09 -3.21
CA GLN A 900 -26.06 -12.20 -3.93
C GLN A 900 -26.10 -12.03 -5.47
N LEU A 901 -25.35 -11.07 -6.05
CA LEU A 901 -25.32 -10.90 -7.50
C LEU A 901 -24.70 -12.13 -8.17
N LYS A 902 -25.30 -12.57 -9.27
CA LYS A 902 -24.90 -13.75 -10.04
C LYS A 902 -24.84 -13.39 -11.52
N VAL A 903 -24.17 -14.24 -12.29
CA VAL A 903 -24.14 -14.14 -13.74
C VAL A 903 -25.28 -14.97 -14.32
N PHE A 904 -26.07 -14.36 -15.20
CA PHE A 904 -27.21 -15.00 -15.86
C PHE A 904 -27.09 -14.93 -17.39
N GLU A 905 -27.49 -15.99 -18.07
CA GLU A 905 -27.88 -15.92 -19.48
C GLU A 905 -29.38 -15.62 -19.54
N LEU A 906 -29.77 -14.55 -20.21
CA LEU A 906 -31.13 -14.07 -20.37
C LEU A 906 -31.49 -14.03 -21.86
N ASN A 907 -32.60 -14.66 -22.21
CA ASN A 907 -33.21 -14.53 -23.53
C ASN A 907 -34.17 -13.33 -23.55
N VAL A 908 -33.79 -12.26 -24.24
CA VAL A 908 -34.54 -10.98 -24.22
C VAL A 908 -35.90 -11.05 -24.93
N GLU A 909 -36.17 -12.10 -25.71
CA GLU A 909 -37.46 -12.28 -26.39
C GLU A 909 -38.48 -13.02 -25.52
N THR A 910 -38.03 -13.97 -24.71
CA THR A 910 -38.89 -14.81 -23.86
C THR A 910 -38.92 -14.33 -22.41
N GLY A 911 -37.88 -13.61 -21.96
CA GLY A 911 -37.66 -13.28 -20.55
C GLY A 911 -37.11 -14.44 -19.72
N GLU A 912 -36.89 -15.61 -20.32
CA GLU A 912 -36.30 -16.76 -19.63
C GLU A 912 -34.82 -16.51 -19.35
N PHE A 913 -34.38 -16.82 -18.13
CA PHE A 913 -32.97 -16.72 -17.76
C PHE A 913 -32.53 -17.87 -16.87
N GLU A 914 -31.24 -18.19 -16.93
CA GLU A 914 -30.59 -19.20 -16.11
C GLU A 914 -29.23 -18.73 -15.60
N GLN A 915 -28.80 -19.27 -14.45
CA GLN A 915 -27.51 -18.91 -13.88
C GLN A 915 -26.39 -19.54 -14.72
N LEU A 916 -25.49 -18.70 -15.23
CA LEU A 916 -24.29 -19.14 -15.97
C LEU A 916 -23.14 -19.43 -14.99
N GLY A 917 -22.46 -20.55 -15.20
CA GLY A 917 -21.28 -20.94 -14.43
C GLY A 917 -21.50 -21.04 -12.90
N PRO A 918 -22.57 -21.70 -12.40
CA PRO A 918 -22.77 -21.87 -10.97
C PRO A 918 -21.59 -22.63 -10.37
N GLY A 919 -20.96 -22.09 -9.32
CA GLY A 919 -19.74 -22.70 -8.80
C GLY A 919 -18.46 -22.28 -9.53
N VAL A 920 -18.50 -21.30 -10.46
CA VAL A 920 -17.28 -20.70 -11.00
C VAL A 920 -17.38 -19.18 -11.20
N LEU A 921 -18.55 -18.67 -11.56
CA LEU A 921 -18.89 -17.23 -11.66
C LEU A 921 -19.77 -16.84 -10.46
N TYR A 922 -19.15 -16.39 -9.37
CA TYR A 922 -19.80 -16.23 -8.05
C TYR A 922 -20.17 -14.80 -7.67
N ASP A 923 -19.58 -13.81 -8.33
CA ASP A 923 -19.58 -12.40 -7.89
C ASP A 923 -19.94 -11.46 -9.04
N ASP A 924 -20.04 -10.16 -8.74
CA ASP A 924 -20.16 -9.10 -9.76
C ASP A 924 -18.83 -8.88 -10.50
N GLY A 925 -18.92 -8.60 -11.80
CA GLY A 925 -17.80 -8.49 -12.72
C GLY A 925 -18.23 -8.13 -14.14
N HIS A 926 -17.29 -7.52 -14.87
CA HIS A 926 -17.37 -7.20 -16.28
C HIS A 926 -17.18 -8.45 -17.12
N CYS A 927 -17.86 -8.53 -18.26
CA CYS A 927 -17.77 -9.67 -19.15
C CYS A 927 -17.63 -9.24 -20.62
N SER A 928 -16.83 -9.97 -21.39
CA SER A 928 -16.72 -9.81 -22.84
C SER A 928 -16.46 -11.15 -23.53
N TYR A 929 -16.89 -11.29 -24.78
CA TYR A 929 -16.72 -12.53 -25.54
C TYR A 929 -15.53 -12.46 -26.48
N SER A 930 -14.86 -13.60 -26.65
CA SER A 930 -13.90 -13.80 -27.73
C SER A 930 -14.57 -13.60 -29.10
N PRO A 931 -13.80 -13.29 -30.16
CA PRO A 931 -14.36 -13.11 -31.50
C PRO A 931 -15.19 -14.30 -32.02
N ASP A 932 -14.78 -15.53 -31.69
CA ASP A 932 -15.51 -16.77 -32.00
C ASP A 932 -16.67 -17.07 -31.05
N ARG A 933 -16.76 -16.34 -29.93
CA ARG A 933 -17.75 -16.45 -28.85
C ARG A 933 -17.76 -17.79 -28.12
N GLU A 934 -16.71 -18.60 -28.24
CA GLU A 934 -16.55 -19.83 -27.46
C GLU A 934 -16.10 -19.53 -26.02
N TYR A 935 -15.44 -18.39 -25.82
CA TYR A 935 -14.85 -17.98 -24.56
C TYR A 935 -15.45 -16.68 -24.04
N MET A 936 -15.70 -16.64 -22.75
CA MET A 936 -16.08 -15.45 -22.01
C MET A 936 -14.93 -15.03 -21.10
N LEU A 937 -14.49 -13.78 -21.25
CA LEU A 937 -13.57 -13.12 -20.35
C LEU A 937 -14.37 -12.48 -19.23
N TYR A 938 -13.90 -12.64 -17.99
CA TYR A 938 -14.61 -12.20 -16.81
C TYR A 938 -13.64 -11.65 -15.76
N ASP A 939 -14.00 -10.56 -15.08
CA ASP A 939 -13.25 -10.06 -13.91
C ASP A 939 -14.07 -10.07 -12.61
N SER A 940 -13.47 -9.62 -11.50
CA SER A 940 -14.18 -9.44 -10.23
C SER A 940 -13.84 -8.11 -9.56
N TYR A 941 -14.72 -7.66 -8.68
CA TYR A 941 -14.39 -6.58 -7.74
C TYR A 941 -13.51 -7.06 -6.59
N SER A 942 -12.68 -6.16 -6.07
CA SER A 942 -11.92 -6.38 -4.84
C SER A 942 -12.76 -6.05 -3.60
N ASN A 943 -12.41 -6.62 -2.45
CA ASN A 943 -13.04 -6.29 -1.16
C ASN A 943 -11.99 -6.09 -0.06
N ASN A 944 -12.41 -5.61 1.12
CA ASN A 944 -11.46 -5.31 2.21
C ASN A 944 -10.72 -6.55 2.73
N ALA A 945 -11.34 -7.73 2.64
CA ALA A 945 -10.73 -9.00 3.02
C ALA A 945 -9.76 -9.53 1.95
N PHE A 946 -10.05 -9.27 0.67
CA PHE A 946 -9.28 -9.70 -0.49
C PHE A 946 -9.18 -8.55 -1.51
N PRO A 947 -8.13 -7.70 -1.43
CA PRO A 947 -8.00 -6.47 -2.22
C PRO A 947 -7.46 -6.75 -3.63
N TYR A 948 -7.86 -7.86 -4.24
CA TYR A 948 -7.39 -8.30 -5.53
C TYR A 948 -8.58 -8.43 -6.46
N ARG A 949 -8.42 -7.99 -7.70
CA ARG A 949 -9.37 -8.23 -8.78
C ARG A 949 -8.90 -9.45 -9.56
N ARG A 950 -9.77 -10.42 -9.69
CA ARG A 950 -9.52 -11.65 -10.45
C ARG A 950 -9.79 -11.39 -11.92
N LEU A 951 -8.98 -11.97 -12.80
CA LEU A 951 -9.22 -12.02 -14.25
C LEU A 951 -9.20 -13.46 -14.71
N LEU A 952 -10.22 -13.89 -15.45
CA LEU A 952 -10.35 -15.29 -15.88
C LEU A 952 -10.99 -15.42 -17.27
N ILE A 953 -10.72 -16.55 -17.92
CA ILE A 953 -11.42 -17.02 -19.11
C ILE A 953 -12.32 -18.20 -18.72
N TYR A 954 -13.54 -18.18 -19.22
CA TYR A 954 -14.55 -19.23 -19.05
C TYR A 954 -14.99 -19.75 -20.42
N ARG A 955 -14.84 -21.04 -20.69
CA ARG A 955 -15.29 -21.68 -21.93
C ARG A 955 -16.74 -22.10 -21.82
N LEU A 956 -17.58 -21.61 -22.73
CA LEU A 956 -19.02 -21.81 -22.67
C LEU A 956 -19.44 -23.26 -22.94
N SER A 957 -18.71 -23.97 -23.80
CA SER A 957 -19.10 -25.31 -24.27
C SER A 957 -19.03 -26.41 -23.21
N ASP A 958 -18.09 -26.32 -22.26
CA ASP A 958 -17.90 -27.32 -21.20
C ASP A 958 -17.72 -26.75 -19.79
N GLY A 959 -17.85 -25.42 -19.63
CA GLY A 959 -17.79 -24.74 -18.35
C GLY A 959 -16.41 -24.72 -17.68
N LYS A 960 -15.34 -25.03 -18.43
CA LYS A 960 -13.98 -24.92 -17.91
C LYS A 960 -13.58 -23.47 -17.73
N LYS A 961 -12.77 -23.23 -16.69
CA LYS A 961 -12.19 -21.91 -16.42
C LYS A 961 -10.66 -21.96 -16.38
N LEU A 962 -10.07 -20.82 -16.67
CA LEU A 962 -8.66 -20.52 -16.47
C LEU A 962 -8.53 -19.16 -15.80
N ASP A 963 -7.85 -19.12 -14.66
CA ASP A 963 -7.51 -17.87 -13.96
C ASP A 963 -6.27 -17.26 -14.61
N LEU A 964 -6.40 -16.10 -15.25
CA LEU A 964 -5.27 -15.41 -15.88
C LEU A 964 -4.41 -14.73 -14.82
N GLY A 965 -5.04 -14.10 -13.82
CA GLY A 965 -4.32 -13.61 -12.65
C GLY A 965 -5.19 -12.84 -11.65
N PHE A 966 -4.55 -12.41 -10.57
CA PHE A 966 -5.16 -11.67 -9.47
C PHE A 966 -4.38 -10.39 -9.21
N PHE A 967 -4.98 -9.23 -9.51
CA PHE A 967 -4.30 -7.94 -9.55
C PHE A 967 -4.66 -7.07 -8.34
N TYR A 968 -3.65 -6.56 -7.64
CA TYR A 968 -3.86 -5.73 -6.47
C TYR A 968 -4.64 -4.44 -6.81
N SER A 969 -5.71 -4.18 -6.05
CA SER A 969 -6.60 -3.04 -6.22
C SER A 969 -7.23 -2.71 -4.86
N PRO A 970 -6.60 -1.83 -4.05
CA PRO A 970 -7.05 -1.54 -2.70
C PRO A 970 -8.33 -0.70 -2.71
N ASN A 971 -9.27 -1.03 -1.82
CA ASN A 971 -10.51 -0.28 -1.64
C ASN A 971 -10.33 1.12 -0.99
N LYS A 972 -9.14 1.43 -0.46
CA LYS A 972 -8.92 2.61 0.42
C LYS A 972 -8.80 3.96 -0.29
N TRP A 973 -8.91 4.01 -1.61
CA TRP A 973 -9.00 5.27 -2.37
C TRP A 973 -10.43 5.78 -2.55
N PHE A 974 -11.42 5.15 -1.90
CA PHE A 974 -12.83 5.35 -2.23
C PHE A 974 -13.63 5.78 -1.01
N ASP A 975 -13.79 7.09 -0.85
CA ASP A 975 -15.09 7.57 -0.40
C ASP A 975 -16.09 7.18 -1.51
N HIS A 976 -17.21 6.57 -1.13
CA HIS A 976 -18.25 6.07 -2.04
C HIS A 976 -18.85 7.15 -2.96
N ASN A 977 -18.43 8.41 -2.79
CA ASN A 977 -18.86 9.60 -3.51
C ASN A 977 -17.87 10.12 -4.58
N THR A 978 -16.73 9.47 -4.83
CA THR A 978 -15.69 10.06 -5.72
C THR A 978 -15.56 9.40 -7.11
N ASP A 979 -16.09 8.20 -7.35
CA ASP A 979 -16.06 7.50 -8.66
C ASP A 979 -14.64 7.33 -9.31
N LEU A 980 -13.56 7.57 -8.57
CA LEU A 980 -12.15 7.54 -9.03
C LEU A 980 -11.52 6.13 -9.10
N ARG A 981 -12.33 5.07 -9.06
CA ARG A 981 -11.82 3.68 -9.01
C ARG A 981 -11.27 3.20 -10.34
N THR A 982 -10.30 2.29 -10.30
CA THR A 982 -9.86 1.55 -11.48
C THR A 982 -10.46 0.14 -11.47
N ASP A 983 -11.39 -0.09 -12.39
CA ASP A 983 -11.91 -1.41 -12.77
C ASP A 983 -10.99 -2.01 -13.87
N LEU A 984 -10.92 -3.35 -14.01
CA LEU A 984 -10.00 -3.96 -14.99
C LEU A 984 -10.48 -3.76 -16.43
N HIS A 985 -11.80 -3.72 -16.62
CA HIS A 985 -12.47 -3.60 -17.92
C HIS A 985 -11.90 -4.52 -19.00
N PRO A 986 -11.75 -5.82 -18.79
CA PRO A 986 -10.95 -6.66 -19.68
C PRO A 986 -11.59 -6.85 -21.07
N ARG A 987 -10.76 -6.80 -22.13
CA ARG A 987 -11.18 -6.80 -23.54
C ARG A 987 -10.37 -7.79 -24.36
N TRP A 988 -11.01 -8.42 -25.33
CA TRP A 988 -10.33 -9.24 -26.34
C TRP A 988 -9.74 -8.37 -27.45
N SER A 989 -8.56 -8.74 -27.93
CA SER A 989 -8.09 -8.28 -29.24
C SER A 989 -9.01 -8.81 -30.35
N GLN A 990 -9.11 -8.06 -31.44
CA GLN A 990 -10.00 -8.41 -32.55
C GLN A 990 -9.63 -9.73 -33.24
N ASP A 991 -8.37 -10.16 -33.16
CA ASP A 991 -7.89 -11.46 -33.64
C ASP A 991 -8.07 -12.61 -32.62
N GLY A 992 -8.50 -12.29 -31.39
CA GLY A 992 -8.78 -13.25 -30.32
C GLY A 992 -7.54 -13.83 -29.62
N ARG A 993 -6.35 -13.31 -29.89
CA ARG A 993 -5.08 -13.86 -29.37
C ARG A 993 -4.60 -13.20 -28.08
N MET A 994 -5.05 -11.98 -27.81
CA MET A 994 -4.59 -11.16 -26.71
C MET A 994 -5.76 -10.63 -25.90
N ILE A 995 -5.54 -10.41 -24.62
CA ILE A 995 -6.46 -9.71 -23.73
C ILE A 995 -5.80 -8.43 -23.25
N THR A 996 -6.51 -7.30 -23.30
CA THR A 996 -6.06 -6.03 -22.73
C THR A 996 -6.96 -5.59 -21.57
N PHE A 997 -6.35 -5.05 -20.52
CA PHE A 997 -7.06 -4.64 -19.31
C PHE A 997 -6.34 -3.48 -18.61
N ASP A 998 -7.08 -2.70 -17.83
CA ASP A 998 -6.57 -1.59 -17.04
C ASP A 998 -6.20 -2.08 -15.64
N SER A 999 -5.15 -1.54 -15.01
CA SER A 999 -4.85 -1.89 -13.62
C SER A 999 -3.99 -0.89 -12.89
N ILE A 1000 -4.06 -0.90 -11.55
CA ILE A 1000 -3.27 -0.07 -10.64
C ILE A 1000 -2.32 -0.89 -9.76
N HIS A 1001 -2.13 -2.18 -10.06
CA HIS A 1001 -1.38 -3.08 -9.17
C HIS A 1001 0.08 -2.69 -8.97
N GLU A 1002 0.68 -1.96 -9.92
CA GLU A 1002 2.01 -1.38 -9.80
C GLU A 1002 2.02 0.05 -9.20
N GLY A 1003 0.90 0.51 -8.63
CA GLY A 1003 0.75 1.81 -7.94
C GLY A 1003 0.22 2.96 -8.80
N TYR A 1004 0.01 2.75 -10.11
CA TYR A 1004 -0.52 3.74 -11.04
C TYR A 1004 -1.32 3.06 -12.16
N ARG A 1005 -2.29 3.79 -12.75
CA ARG A 1005 -3.18 3.23 -13.77
C ARG A 1005 -2.43 3.05 -15.09
N GLY A 1006 -2.32 1.80 -15.53
CA GLY A 1006 -1.71 1.43 -16.81
C GLY A 1006 -2.60 0.47 -17.60
N VAL A 1007 -2.24 0.30 -18.88
CA VAL A 1007 -2.82 -0.71 -19.76
C VAL A 1007 -1.87 -1.89 -19.86
N TYR A 1008 -2.41 -3.08 -19.63
CA TYR A 1008 -1.68 -4.34 -19.63
C TYR A 1008 -2.26 -5.29 -20.67
N SER A 1009 -1.43 -6.21 -21.15
CA SER A 1009 -1.83 -7.27 -22.05
C SER A 1009 -1.44 -8.66 -21.55
N VAL A 1010 -2.19 -9.66 -22.00
CA VAL A 1010 -1.90 -11.08 -21.83
C VAL A 1010 -2.05 -11.76 -23.19
N ASP A 1011 -1.00 -12.44 -23.66
CA ASP A 1011 -1.09 -13.32 -24.84
C ASP A 1011 -1.67 -14.66 -24.40
N VAL A 1012 -2.82 -15.04 -24.95
CA VAL A 1012 -3.55 -16.25 -24.58
C VAL A 1012 -3.55 -17.31 -25.68
N ALA A 1013 -2.88 -17.09 -26.81
CA ALA A 1013 -2.94 -17.99 -27.96
C ALA A 1013 -2.53 -19.43 -27.60
N ASP A 1014 -1.38 -19.60 -26.96
CA ASP A 1014 -0.85 -20.92 -26.57
C ASP A 1014 -1.76 -21.62 -25.55
N VAL A 1015 -2.42 -20.84 -24.69
CA VAL A 1015 -3.24 -21.38 -23.61
C VAL A 1015 -4.62 -21.80 -24.11
N LEU A 1016 -5.21 -21.04 -25.04
CA LEU A 1016 -6.42 -21.45 -25.72
C LEU A 1016 -6.18 -22.74 -26.54
N GLU A 1017 -5.04 -22.84 -27.25
CA GLU A 1017 -4.66 -24.06 -27.96
C GLU A 1017 -4.51 -25.26 -26.99
N ALA A 1018 -3.91 -25.04 -25.81
CA ALA A 1018 -3.80 -26.06 -24.78
C ALA A 1018 -5.17 -26.45 -24.16
N LEU A 1019 -6.09 -25.50 -23.99
CA LEU A 1019 -7.45 -25.75 -23.50
C LEU A 1019 -8.29 -26.53 -24.53
N ASP A 1020 -8.06 -26.31 -25.82
CA ASP A 1020 -8.72 -26.99 -26.93
C ASP A 1020 -8.08 -28.33 -27.32
N ALA A 1021 -6.86 -28.61 -26.86
CA ALA A 1021 -6.23 -29.89 -27.08
C ALA A 1021 -7.03 -31.03 -26.40
N PRO A 1022 -7.41 -32.10 -27.13
CA PRO A 1022 -8.07 -33.26 -26.52
C PRO A 1022 -7.14 -33.83 -25.45
N LEU A 1023 -7.68 -34.07 -24.24
CA LEU A 1023 -7.03 -34.64 -23.05
C LEU A 1023 -6.42 -36.02 -23.34
N SER A 1024 -5.35 -36.03 -24.11
CA SER A 1024 -4.49 -37.17 -24.38
C SER A 1024 -3.09 -36.62 -24.58
N ARG A 1025 -2.23 -36.83 -23.57
CA ARG A 1025 -0.81 -37.19 -23.66
C ARG A 1025 0.00 -36.59 -22.51
N PHE A 1026 0.37 -37.45 -21.56
CA PHE A 1026 1.80 -37.77 -21.53
C PHE A 1026 2.09 -38.55 -22.80
N SER A 1027 3.00 -38.06 -23.64
CA SER A 1027 3.30 -38.78 -24.87
C SER A 1027 4.02 -40.08 -24.51
N LYS A 1028 3.87 -41.12 -25.34
CA LYS A 1028 4.68 -42.34 -25.25
C LYS A 1028 6.18 -42.02 -25.21
N GLN A 1029 6.61 -40.87 -25.72
CA GLN A 1029 8.00 -40.42 -25.66
C GLN A 1029 8.43 -39.96 -24.25
N ASP A 1030 7.53 -39.42 -23.44
CA ASP A 1030 7.84 -38.94 -22.09
C ASP A 1030 8.09 -40.11 -21.12
N LEU A 1031 7.26 -41.16 -21.23
CA LEU A 1031 7.46 -42.42 -20.51
C LEU A 1031 8.72 -43.17 -20.97
N MET A 1032 9.05 -43.11 -22.27
CA MET A 1032 10.23 -43.79 -22.82
C MET A 1032 11.55 -43.06 -22.51
N LYS A 1033 11.53 -41.72 -22.40
CA LYS A 1033 12.66 -40.93 -21.91
C LYS A 1033 12.99 -41.28 -20.46
N TRP A 1034 11.96 -41.43 -19.63
CA TRP A 1034 12.10 -41.86 -18.24
C TRP A 1034 12.65 -43.30 -18.11
N PHE A 1035 12.17 -44.22 -18.94
CA PHE A 1035 12.67 -45.60 -18.98
C PHE A 1035 14.16 -45.67 -19.36
N SER A 1036 14.58 -44.82 -20.30
CA SER A 1036 15.97 -44.75 -20.76
C SER A 1036 16.91 -44.14 -19.73
N SER A 1037 16.43 -43.22 -18.88
CA SER A 1037 17.26 -42.60 -17.85
C SER A 1037 17.53 -43.51 -16.66
N LYS A 1038 16.64 -44.47 -16.36
CA LYS A 1038 16.74 -45.32 -15.16
C LYS A 1038 17.53 -46.62 -15.35
N TYR A 1039 17.62 -47.15 -16.58
CA TYR A 1039 18.22 -48.47 -16.84
C TYR A 1039 19.46 -48.46 -17.74
N GLY A 1040 19.95 -47.28 -18.16
CA GLY A 1040 21.30 -47.06 -18.70
C GLY A 1040 21.71 -47.86 -19.96
N GLY A 1041 21.89 -47.15 -21.08
CA GLY A 1041 22.89 -47.55 -22.08
C GLY A 1041 22.41 -48.10 -23.43
N ALA A 1042 21.16 -47.88 -23.84
CA ALA A 1042 20.75 -48.18 -25.21
C ALA A 1042 20.76 -46.90 -26.06
N SER A 1043 21.78 -46.74 -26.92
CA SER A 1043 21.81 -45.65 -27.90
C SER A 1043 20.52 -45.62 -28.73
N SER A 1044 20.10 -44.44 -29.16
CA SER A 1044 18.84 -44.17 -29.90
C SER A 1044 18.61 -45.03 -31.16
N ARG A 1045 19.63 -45.76 -31.65
CA ARG A 1045 19.51 -46.72 -32.76
C ARG A 1045 18.90 -48.08 -32.40
N SER A 1046 18.94 -48.52 -31.14
CA SER A 1046 18.32 -49.81 -30.73
C SER A 1046 16.82 -49.72 -30.47
N ALA A 1047 16.27 -48.52 -30.25
CA ALA A 1047 14.84 -48.32 -30.02
C ALA A 1047 14.00 -48.33 -31.32
N ALA A 1048 14.62 -48.15 -32.49
CA ALA A 1048 13.94 -48.08 -33.78
C ALA A 1048 13.37 -49.43 -34.27
N ASN A 1049 13.72 -50.55 -33.63
CA ASN A 1049 13.26 -51.90 -34.02
C ASN A 1049 12.09 -52.45 -33.19
N LEU A 1050 11.54 -51.70 -32.23
CA LEU A 1050 10.37 -52.14 -31.45
C LEU A 1050 9.03 -52.01 -32.21
N GLY A 1051 9.06 -51.56 -33.46
CA GLY A 1051 7.88 -51.34 -34.31
C GLY A 1051 7.49 -52.49 -35.24
N LYS A 1052 8.16 -53.64 -35.20
CA LYS A 1052 7.82 -54.79 -36.06
C LYS A 1052 7.87 -56.11 -35.32
N PHE A 1053 6.75 -56.49 -34.72
CA PHE A 1053 6.39 -57.89 -34.55
C PHE A 1053 4.92 -58.09 -34.92
N SER A 1054 4.68 -58.45 -36.18
CA SER A 1054 3.56 -59.32 -36.52
C SER A 1054 4.03 -60.45 -37.45
N SER A 1055 3.73 -61.67 -36.97
CA SER A 1055 3.60 -62.99 -37.59
C SER A 1055 4.76 -63.69 -38.35
N LYS A 1056 5.12 -64.85 -37.78
CA LYS A 1056 5.49 -66.16 -38.39
C LYS A 1056 6.86 -66.22 -39.09
N ASN A 1057 7.83 -67.08 -38.73
CA ASN A 1057 7.83 -68.32 -37.96
C ASN A 1057 9.24 -68.64 -37.45
N GLY A 1058 9.34 -69.04 -36.17
CA GLY A 1058 10.18 -70.16 -35.72
C GLY A 1058 11.68 -69.93 -35.50
N SER A 1059 12.04 -69.83 -34.22
CA SER A 1059 13.40 -69.89 -33.63
C SER A 1059 14.18 -68.58 -33.55
N GLU A 1060 13.68 -67.64 -32.74
CA GLU A 1060 14.47 -66.49 -32.32
C GLU A 1060 14.83 -66.62 -30.84
N ARG A 1061 16.12 -66.45 -30.57
CA ARG A 1061 16.71 -66.20 -29.25
C ARG A 1061 15.99 -65.00 -28.65
N THR A 1062 15.02 -65.27 -27.78
CA THR A 1062 14.32 -64.23 -27.04
C THR A 1062 15.28 -63.58 -26.07
N ALA A 1063 15.29 -62.25 -26.09
CA ALA A 1063 15.88 -61.38 -25.09
C ALA A 1063 15.33 -61.79 -23.72
N SER A 1064 16.07 -62.65 -23.03
CA SER A 1064 15.80 -63.03 -21.65
C SER A 1064 16.46 -62.00 -20.74
N SER A 1065 15.72 -61.64 -19.70
CA SER A 1065 16.13 -60.96 -18.46
C SER A 1065 15.92 -59.45 -18.27
N LEU A 1066 14.82 -58.89 -18.78
CA LEU A 1066 14.13 -57.80 -18.06
C LEU A 1066 12.68 -58.22 -17.80
N ALA A 1067 12.52 -59.28 -17.00
CA ALA A 1067 11.22 -59.60 -16.41
C ALA A 1067 10.99 -58.60 -15.27
N LEU A 1068 10.04 -57.68 -15.44
CA LEU A 1068 9.51 -56.88 -14.34
C LEU A 1068 8.92 -57.85 -13.31
N GLY A 1069 9.29 -57.70 -12.04
CA GLY A 1069 8.71 -58.53 -10.98
C GLY A 1069 7.21 -58.25 -10.83
N GLU A 1070 6.42 -59.22 -10.36
CA GLU A 1070 4.97 -59.03 -10.16
C GLU A 1070 4.68 -57.80 -9.27
N HIS A 1071 5.53 -57.54 -8.28
CA HIS A 1071 5.46 -56.36 -7.42
C HIS A 1071 5.69 -55.02 -8.15
N ASP A 1072 6.50 -55.01 -9.20
CA ASP A 1072 6.74 -53.77 -9.97
C ASP A 1072 5.48 -53.37 -10.74
N VAL A 1073 4.75 -54.37 -11.28
CA VAL A 1073 3.49 -54.16 -11.99
C VAL A 1073 2.42 -53.57 -11.06
N ASP A 1074 2.29 -54.09 -9.83
CA ASP A 1074 1.36 -53.53 -8.83
C ASP A 1074 1.75 -52.12 -8.39
N ARG A 1075 3.03 -51.85 -8.21
CA ARG A 1075 3.51 -50.51 -7.84
C ARG A 1075 3.15 -49.50 -8.91
N PHE A 1076 3.33 -49.83 -10.19
CA PHE A 1076 2.91 -48.98 -11.30
C PHE A 1076 1.41 -48.75 -11.33
N TRP A 1077 0.61 -49.78 -11.04
CA TRP A 1077 -0.84 -49.65 -10.96
C TRP A 1077 -1.27 -48.67 -9.87
N LEU A 1078 -0.77 -48.82 -8.64
CA LEU A 1078 -1.10 -47.91 -7.53
C LEU A 1078 -0.60 -46.48 -7.79
N LEU A 1079 0.59 -46.31 -8.36
CA LEU A 1079 1.09 -45.00 -8.81
C LEU A 1079 0.14 -44.36 -9.83
N SER A 1080 -0.41 -45.15 -10.76
CA SER A 1080 -1.36 -44.63 -11.76
C SER A 1080 -2.67 -44.16 -11.13
N LEU A 1081 -3.20 -44.86 -10.12
CA LEU A 1081 -4.39 -44.44 -9.38
C LEU A 1081 -4.16 -43.14 -8.60
N ILE A 1082 -3.00 -43.01 -7.94
CA ILE A 1082 -2.59 -41.77 -7.23
C ILE A 1082 -2.48 -40.60 -8.20
N LEU A 1083 -1.89 -40.81 -9.38
CA LEU A 1083 -1.76 -39.76 -10.40
C LEU A 1083 -3.10 -39.36 -11.01
N GLN A 1084 -3.98 -40.33 -11.29
CA GLN A 1084 -5.35 -40.05 -11.76
C GLN A 1084 -6.14 -39.25 -10.73
N TYR A 1085 -6.02 -39.59 -9.45
CA TYR A 1085 -6.64 -38.82 -8.37
C TYR A 1085 -6.08 -37.39 -8.30
N LYS A 1086 -4.75 -37.21 -8.38
CA LYS A 1086 -4.11 -35.88 -8.46
C LYS A 1086 -4.59 -35.06 -9.66
N ALA A 1087 -4.82 -35.71 -10.80
CA ALA A 1087 -5.32 -35.06 -12.01
C ALA A 1087 -6.79 -34.66 -11.93
N LYS A 1088 -7.60 -35.37 -11.11
CA LYS A 1088 -9.02 -35.08 -10.89
C LYS A 1088 -9.29 -34.04 -9.79
N GLN A 1089 -8.28 -33.69 -8.98
CA GLN A 1089 -8.43 -32.68 -7.94
C GLN A 1089 -8.14 -31.27 -8.46
N SER A 1090 -9.01 -30.33 -8.09
CA SER A 1090 -8.76 -28.90 -8.21
C SER A 1090 -7.47 -28.55 -7.46
N ILE A 1091 -6.66 -27.67 -8.04
CA ILE A 1091 -5.46 -27.11 -7.42
C ILE A 1091 -5.71 -26.53 -6.02
N PHE A 1092 -6.95 -26.09 -5.73
CA PHE A 1092 -7.37 -25.54 -4.43
C PHE A 1092 -7.88 -26.59 -3.41
N THR A 1093 -8.13 -27.83 -3.83
CA THR A 1093 -8.50 -28.93 -2.92
C THR A 1093 -7.46 -30.05 -2.86
N ARG A 1094 -6.29 -29.83 -3.47
CA ARG A 1094 -5.16 -30.77 -3.40
C ARG A 1094 -4.73 -30.94 -1.95
N LYS A 1095 -5.23 -31.98 -1.29
CA LYS A 1095 -4.56 -32.49 -0.10
C LYS A 1095 -3.15 -32.89 -0.54
N LYS A 1096 -2.11 -32.38 0.13
CA LYS A 1096 -0.70 -32.70 -0.17
C LYS A 1096 -0.50 -34.21 -0.03
N ILE A 1097 -0.63 -34.95 -1.14
CA ILE A 1097 -0.23 -36.36 -1.21
C ILE A 1097 1.30 -36.39 -1.12
N PRO A 1098 1.89 -37.19 -0.21
CA PRO A 1098 3.33 -37.32 -0.05
C PRO A 1098 4.05 -37.52 -1.39
N ALA A 1099 5.29 -37.04 -1.49
CA ALA A 1099 6.12 -37.30 -2.67
C ALA A 1099 6.30 -38.81 -2.83
N VAL A 1100 5.82 -39.34 -3.96
CA VAL A 1100 5.92 -40.76 -4.28
C VAL A 1100 7.01 -40.91 -5.34
N THR A 1101 8.09 -41.59 -4.98
CA THR A 1101 9.16 -41.93 -5.90
C THR A 1101 8.98 -43.36 -6.42
N SER A 1102 9.63 -43.69 -7.54
CA SER A 1102 9.50 -45.02 -8.15
C SER A 1102 10.03 -46.18 -7.29
N ASP A 1103 10.85 -45.90 -6.27
CA ASP A 1103 11.38 -46.81 -5.26
C ASP A 1103 10.47 -46.93 -4.01
N THR A 1104 9.39 -46.15 -3.91
CA THR A 1104 8.37 -46.26 -2.84
C THR A 1104 7.79 -47.68 -2.74
N PRO A 1105 7.86 -48.35 -1.57
CA PRO A 1105 7.36 -49.71 -1.38
C PRO A 1105 5.86 -49.85 -1.69
N LEU A 1106 5.45 -51.02 -2.19
CA LEU A 1106 4.05 -51.33 -2.54
C LEU A 1106 3.08 -51.05 -1.37
N MET A 1107 3.44 -51.48 -0.16
CA MET A 1107 2.67 -51.19 1.06
C MET A 1107 2.47 -49.69 1.28
N ARG A 1108 3.51 -48.87 1.07
CA ARG A 1108 3.42 -47.43 1.29
C ARG A 1108 2.54 -46.76 0.24
N LEU A 1109 2.57 -47.23 -1.00
CA LEU A 1109 1.65 -46.78 -2.06
C LEU A 1109 0.20 -47.11 -1.70
N ALA A 1110 -0.06 -48.31 -1.20
CA ALA A 1110 -1.40 -48.73 -0.79
C ALA A 1110 -1.93 -47.91 0.41
N GLN A 1111 -1.07 -47.63 1.39
CA GLN A 1111 -1.39 -46.75 2.52
C GLN A 1111 -1.73 -45.33 2.06
N ILE A 1112 -0.96 -44.77 1.12
CA ILE A 1112 -1.24 -43.44 0.55
C ILE A 1112 -2.60 -43.44 -0.16
N CYS A 1113 -2.94 -44.49 -0.92
CA CYS A 1113 -4.27 -44.57 -1.51
C CYS A 1113 -5.37 -44.53 -0.44
N MET A 1114 -5.24 -45.30 0.65
CA MET A 1114 -6.20 -45.30 1.75
C MET A 1114 -6.30 -43.96 2.49
N GLU A 1115 -5.16 -43.34 2.84
CA GLU A 1115 -5.09 -42.04 3.53
C GLU A 1115 -5.86 -40.95 2.78
N PHE A 1116 -5.93 -41.04 1.45
CA PHE A 1116 -6.56 -40.04 0.58
C PHE A 1116 -7.90 -40.51 -0.01
N GLY A 1117 -8.42 -41.66 0.43
CA GLY A 1117 -9.72 -42.19 0.00
C GLY A 1117 -9.72 -42.66 -1.47
N ILE A 1118 -8.56 -43.04 -2.02
CA ILE A 1118 -8.41 -43.64 -3.34
C ILE A 1118 -8.68 -45.14 -3.18
N GLU A 1119 -9.66 -45.66 -3.93
CA GLU A 1119 -10.05 -47.06 -3.86
C GLU A 1119 -8.97 -47.98 -4.45
N LEU A 1120 -8.59 -49.01 -3.71
CA LEU A 1120 -7.58 -50.01 -4.12
C LEU A 1120 -8.21 -51.05 -5.04
N GLU A 1121 -8.59 -50.63 -6.24
CA GLU A 1121 -9.16 -51.53 -7.24
C GLU A 1121 -8.11 -52.54 -7.75
N PRO A 1122 -8.45 -53.83 -7.83
CA PRO A 1122 -7.54 -54.84 -8.35
C PRO A 1122 -7.16 -54.55 -9.81
N PRO A 1123 -5.88 -54.60 -10.19
CA PRO A 1123 -5.50 -54.56 -11.59
C PRO A 1123 -6.04 -55.81 -12.30
N ALA A 1124 -6.27 -55.72 -13.61
CA ALA A 1124 -6.75 -56.85 -14.41
C ALA A 1124 -5.85 -58.11 -14.37
N SER A 1125 -4.62 -57.97 -13.86
CA SER A 1125 -3.67 -59.07 -13.64
C SER A 1125 -3.80 -59.74 -12.26
N PHE A 1126 -4.66 -59.25 -11.38
CA PHE A 1126 -4.89 -59.80 -10.04
C PHE A 1126 -6.16 -60.68 -10.03
N ASP A 1127 -6.00 -61.95 -9.66
CA ASP A 1127 -7.08 -62.92 -9.54
C ASP A 1127 -7.71 -62.84 -8.13
N GLU A 1128 -8.65 -61.91 -7.97
CA GLU A 1128 -9.33 -61.62 -6.71
C GLU A 1128 -10.01 -62.88 -6.12
N ALA A 1129 -10.78 -63.60 -6.94
CA ALA A 1129 -11.51 -64.78 -6.49
C ALA A 1129 -10.57 -65.93 -6.10
N GLY A 1130 -9.50 -66.14 -6.88
CA GLY A 1130 -8.48 -67.14 -6.55
C GLY A 1130 -7.69 -66.78 -5.30
N TYR A 1131 -7.39 -65.50 -5.08
CA TYR A 1131 -6.66 -65.03 -3.90
C TYR A 1131 -7.46 -65.25 -2.62
N LEU A 1132 -8.76 -64.90 -2.61
CA LEU A 1132 -9.64 -65.11 -1.46
C LEU A 1132 -9.88 -66.60 -1.19
N ALA A 1133 -10.04 -67.43 -2.22
CA ALA A 1133 -10.19 -68.88 -2.05
C ALA A 1133 -8.97 -69.56 -1.41
N ARG A 1134 -7.75 -69.05 -1.65
CA ARG A 1134 -6.50 -69.56 -1.07
C ARG A 1134 -6.21 -69.00 0.33
N ASN A 1135 -6.84 -67.89 0.69
CA ASN A 1135 -6.63 -67.21 1.97
C ASN A 1135 -7.98 -67.05 2.70
N PRO A 1136 -8.54 -68.13 3.29
CA PRO A 1136 -9.86 -68.10 3.92
C PRO A 1136 -9.95 -67.14 5.10
N ASP A 1137 -8.83 -66.88 5.77
CA ASP A 1137 -8.70 -65.85 6.81
C ASP A 1137 -8.92 -64.44 6.24
N VAL A 1138 -8.36 -64.15 5.06
CA VAL A 1138 -8.56 -62.88 4.34
C VAL A 1138 -9.97 -62.79 3.78
N ALA A 1139 -10.52 -63.88 3.23
CA ALA A 1139 -11.91 -63.93 2.79
C ALA A 1139 -12.88 -63.57 3.92
N ARG A 1140 -12.64 -64.12 5.11
CA ARG A 1140 -13.40 -63.78 6.30
C ARG A 1140 -13.21 -62.34 6.74
N ALA A 1141 -11.98 -61.83 6.72
CA ALA A 1141 -11.69 -60.42 7.03
C ALA A 1141 -12.36 -59.46 6.01
N VAL A 1142 -12.51 -59.85 4.75
CA VAL A 1142 -13.26 -59.08 3.75
C VAL A 1142 -14.77 -59.15 4.01
N GLU A 1143 -15.31 -60.32 4.38
CA GLU A 1143 -16.71 -60.49 4.77
C GLU A 1143 -17.07 -59.70 6.05
N ASP A 1144 -16.17 -59.70 7.03
CA ASP A 1144 -16.31 -58.98 8.30
C ASP A 1144 -16.06 -57.45 8.14
N GLY A 1145 -15.57 -57.03 6.96
CA GLY A 1145 -15.38 -55.62 6.59
C GLY A 1145 -14.03 -55.02 6.98
N ASP A 1146 -13.10 -55.83 7.51
CA ASP A 1146 -11.74 -55.41 7.87
C ASP A 1146 -10.90 -55.02 6.63
N PHE A 1147 -11.19 -55.61 5.47
CA PHE A 1147 -10.64 -55.21 4.17
C PHE A 1147 -11.73 -55.12 3.10
N ARG A 1148 -11.63 -54.17 2.17
CA ARG A 1148 -12.61 -54.03 1.08
C ARG A 1148 -12.46 -55.09 -0.03
N SER A 1149 -11.24 -55.58 -0.24
CA SER A 1149 -10.91 -56.55 -1.29
C SER A 1149 -9.68 -57.37 -0.87
N GLY A 1150 -9.55 -58.57 -1.42
CA GLY A 1150 -8.36 -59.41 -1.37
C GLY A 1150 -7.14 -58.70 -1.94
N TYR A 1151 -7.28 -57.89 -2.99
CA TYR A 1151 -6.19 -57.04 -3.47
C TYR A 1151 -5.75 -55.99 -2.44
N GLY A 1152 -6.70 -55.37 -1.73
CA GLY A 1152 -6.42 -54.44 -0.65
C GLY A 1152 -5.56 -55.11 0.44
N HIS A 1153 -5.92 -56.33 0.85
CA HIS A 1153 -5.11 -57.12 1.76
C HIS A 1153 -3.72 -57.44 1.18
N TYR A 1154 -3.64 -57.90 -0.08
CA TYR A 1154 -2.38 -58.25 -0.72
C TYR A 1154 -1.40 -57.07 -0.81
N ALA A 1155 -1.89 -55.90 -1.24
CA ALA A 1155 -1.09 -54.70 -1.40
C ALA A 1155 -0.56 -54.15 -0.06
N LEU A 1156 -1.30 -54.33 1.04
CA LEU A 1156 -0.90 -53.89 2.38
C LEU A 1156 -0.03 -54.92 3.12
N HIS A 1157 -0.41 -56.20 3.07
CA HIS A 1157 0.14 -57.24 3.93
C HIS A 1157 0.51 -58.50 3.17
N GLY A 1158 -0.31 -58.96 2.23
CA GLY A 1158 -0.12 -60.26 1.60
C GLY A 1158 1.19 -60.44 0.83
N HIS A 1159 1.73 -59.38 0.21
CA HIS A 1159 3.03 -59.45 -0.45
C HIS A 1159 4.22 -59.60 0.52
N LEU A 1160 4.08 -59.14 1.77
CA LEU A 1160 5.09 -59.30 2.83
C LEU A 1160 4.96 -60.66 3.52
N GLU A 1161 3.75 -61.21 3.51
CA GLU A 1161 3.41 -62.54 4.04
C GLU A 1161 3.67 -63.67 3.03
N ASP A 1162 4.29 -63.37 1.87
CA ASP A 1162 4.58 -64.31 0.79
C ASP A 1162 3.32 -65.04 0.25
N ARG A 1163 2.17 -64.36 0.29
CA ARG A 1163 0.90 -64.88 -0.23
C ARG A 1163 0.79 -64.58 -1.73
N GLY A 1164 0.84 -65.63 -2.56
CA GLY A 1164 0.89 -65.52 -4.03
C GLY A 1164 -0.25 -64.72 -4.67
N ARG A 1165 0.13 -63.77 -5.55
CA ARG A 1165 -0.70 -62.78 -6.26
C ARG A 1165 -1.61 -63.38 -7.34
N THR A 1166 -1.17 -64.46 -7.97
CA THR A 1166 -1.84 -65.12 -9.11
C THR A 1166 -2.09 -66.60 -8.80
N SER A 1167 -3.04 -67.23 -9.49
CA SER A 1167 -3.08 -68.69 -9.55
C SER A 1167 -1.85 -69.17 -10.34
N ALA A 1168 -1.14 -70.16 -9.79
CA ALA A 1168 0.09 -70.72 -10.37
C ALA A 1168 -0.08 -71.19 -11.82
#